data_AF-G1SKS9-F1
#
_entry.id   AF-G1SKS9-F1
#
_cell.length_a   1.000
_cell.length_b   1.000
_cell.length_c   1.000
_cell.angle_alpha   90.00
_cell.angle_beta   90.00
_cell.angle_gamma   90.00
#
_symmetry.space_group_name_H-M   'P 1'
#
loop_
_entity.id
_entity.type
_entity.pdbx_description
1 polymer ?
#
loop_
_entity_poly.entity_id
_entity_poly.type
_entity_poly.pdbx_seq_one_letter_code
_entity_poly.pdbx_strand_id
1 'polypeptide(L)'
;MSLPASPAPRERPAPVARPAGGARHPLRVPRARAFPQGLARHGLREEQGAKGHPPLQTVPGHPAGSAGTTPVDPRALLQSYIDSHPVVIFSKSTCKRCAEVKKLFKSLCVPYFLLELDQTVPGTERGSSAVMPVCKHWLCLPSTHLRPFVQTVRVAQFCPHCRWFRPHCRWFPGVSPSVPEPPRASTMLPRGSHSAVPPPPQPSTAPPPETSQAPCSSADPSLCPSAPTCDCRQEENVRPGLAYQEGTLQKLLKMNGSEDLPPSYDYDLIIIGGGSGGLAAAKEAAKYGKKVMVLDFVTPTPLGTRWGLGGTCVNVGCIPKKLMHQAALLGQALQDSRNYGWKFEDTVEHDWEKMTEAVQNHIGSLNWGYRVALREKKVVYENAYGEFIGPHQIKATNNKGKEKIYSAERFLIATGERPRYLGIPGDKEYCISSDDLFSLPYCPGKTLVVGASYVALECAGFLAGIGLDVTVMVRSILLRGFDQDMANKIGAHMEEHGVKFIRQFVPIKVEQIEAGTPGRLRVVAKSTNSEETIEGEYNTVLLAIGRDACTRKIGLETVGVKINEKTGKIPVTDEEQTNVPYIYAIGDILEGKLELTPVAIQAGRLLAQRLYAGSTVKCDYENVPTTVFTPLEYGACGLSEEKAVEKFGEENVEVYHSFFWPLEWTIPSRDNNRCYAKIVCNLKDNERVVGFHVLGPNAGEVTQGFAAALKCGLTKTQLDSTIGIHPVCAEVFTTLSVTKRSGGDILQAGC
;
A
#
# COMPACT_ATOMS: atom_id res chain seq x y z
N MET A 1 84.40 15.47 -12.03
CA MET A 1 84.87 16.36 -13.12
C MET A 1 83.67 17.17 -13.61
N SER A 2 83.68 18.49 -13.78
CA SER A 2 84.55 19.56 -13.26
C SER A 2 83.76 20.89 -13.33
N LEU A 3 83.86 21.76 -12.31
CA LEU A 3 83.32 23.14 -12.34
C LEU A 3 84.46 24.16 -12.60
N PRO A 4 84.14 25.38 -13.05
CA PRO A 4 84.19 26.55 -12.13
C PRO A 4 83.04 27.59 -12.34
N ALA A 5 82.43 28.13 -11.28
CA ALA A 5 82.65 29.46 -10.66
C ALA A 5 81.99 30.66 -11.42
N SER A 6 81.00 31.40 -10.88
CA SER A 6 81.02 32.41 -9.77
C SER A 6 81.60 33.78 -10.17
N PRO A 7 81.09 34.95 -9.69
CA PRO A 7 80.89 35.26 -8.25
C PRO A 7 79.67 36.16 -7.85
N ALA A 8 79.57 36.41 -6.53
CA ALA A 8 78.76 37.46 -5.85
C ALA A 8 79.71 38.62 -5.40
N PRO A 9 79.45 39.55 -4.40
CA PRO A 9 78.30 39.76 -3.48
C PRO A 9 77.91 41.25 -3.22
N ARG A 10 77.03 41.52 -2.24
CA ARG A 10 77.19 42.54 -1.14
C ARG A 10 76.02 42.53 -0.12
N GLU A 11 76.23 43.12 1.06
CA GLU A 11 75.33 43.08 2.24
C GLU A 11 74.96 44.49 2.81
N ARG A 12 73.85 44.55 3.57
CA ARG A 12 73.50 45.53 4.64
C ARG A 12 73.25 47.00 4.20
N PRO A 13 72.64 47.89 5.03
CA PRO A 13 72.32 47.78 6.47
C PRO A 13 70.85 48.10 6.88
N ALA A 14 70.63 48.27 8.19
CA ALA A 14 69.46 48.87 8.87
C ALA A 14 69.98 49.63 10.13
N PRO A 15 69.18 50.38 10.93
CA PRO A 15 67.76 50.76 10.82
C PRO A 15 67.54 52.30 10.95
N VAL A 16 66.29 52.78 11.13
CA VAL A 16 65.82 53.93 11.96
C VAL A 16 64.28 54.10 11.80
N ALA A 17 63.59 54.92 12.61
CA ALA A 17 62.15 54.75 12.92
C ALA A 17 61.24 56.00 12.76
N ARG A 18 59.92 55.73 12.62
CA ARG A 18 58.69 56.52 12.93
C ARG A 18 58.59 58.01 12.51
N PRO A 19 57.40 58.40 12.02
CA PRO A 19 56.50 59.21 12.88
C PRO A 19 55.13 58.53 13.12
N ALA A 20 54.18 59.24 13.74
CA ALA A 20 52.85 58.73 14.11
C ALA A 20 51.75 59.81 14.09
N GLY A 21 50.47 59.41 13.99
CA GLY A 21 49.31 60.24 14.27
C GLY A 21 48.26 60.32 13.15
N GLY A 22 47.02 59.89 13.43
CA GLY A 22 45.87 59.98 12.52
C GLY A 22 44.93 58.78 12.66
N ALA A 23 43.66 58.99 13.02
CA ALA A 23 42.75 57.92 13.44
C ALA A 23 41.42 57.89 12.67
N ARG A 24 40.92 56.67 12.41
CA ARG A 24 39.48 56.30 12.29
C ARG A 24 39.33 54.77 12.32
N HIS A 25 38.14 54.28 12.68
CA HIS A 25 37.88 52.86 12.99
C HIS A 25 37.58 51.98 11.76
N PRO A 26 37.95 50.68 11.79
CA PRO A 26 37.32 49.64 10.98
C PRO A 26 36.05 49.08 11.66
N LEU A 27 35.04 48.74 10.86
CA LEU A 27 33.79 48.12 11.31
C LEU A 27 33.97 46.61 11.61
N ARG A 28 33.22 46.09 12.59
CA ARG A 28 33.05 44.65 12.85
C ARG A 28 31.56 44.30 12.86
N VAL A 29 31.19 43.24 12.14
CA VAL A 29 29.82 42.67 12.17
C VAL A 29 29.64 41.84 13.44
N PRO A 30 28.59 42.07 14.27
CA PRO A 30 28.40 41.37 15.54
C PRO A 30 27.68 40.02 15.39
N ARG A 31 28.04 39.06 16.24
CA ARG A 31 27.24 37.84 16.47
C ARG A 31 26.04 38.17 17.37
N ALA A 32 24.86 37.67 17.03
CA ALA A 32 23.69 37.77 17.90
C ALA A 32 23.88 36.99 19.22
N ARG A 33 23.33 37.53 20.31
CA ARG A 33 23.17 36.85 21.62
C ARG A 33 21.69 36.84 21.99
N ALA A 34 21.28 35.83 22.77
CA ALA A 34 19.91 35.70 23.25
C ALA A 34 19.53 36.81 24.27
N PHE A 35 18.23 37.07 24.40
CA PHE A 35 17.62 37.90 25.44
C PHE A 35 16.50 37.12 26.18
N PRO A 36 16.12 37.53 27.41
CA PRO A 36 15.50 36.62 28.38
C PRO A 36 13.98 36.81 28.58
N GLN A 37 13.41 35.97 29.45
CA GLN A 37 12.05 36.09 29.99
C GLN A 37 11.94 37.23 31.03
N GLY A 38 10.79 37.90 31.13
CA GLY A 38 10.53 38.93 32.16
C GLY A 38 9.04 39.35 32.25
N LEU A 39 8.46 39.28 33.44
CA LEU A 39 7.02 39.41 33.73
C LEU A 39 6.41 40.81 33.48
N ALA A 40 5.09 40.82 33.24
CA ALA A 40 4.16 41.81 33.80
C ALA A 40 2.88 41.09 34.32
N ARG A 41 2.13 41.71 35.24
CA ARG A 41 0.92 41.14 35.91
C ARG A 41 -0.20 42.18 36.03
N HIS A 42 -1.40 41.66 36.33
CA HIS A 42 -2.72 42.30 36.61
C HIS A 42 -3.70 42.28 35.43
N GLY A 43 -5.00 42.00 35.62
CA GLY A 43 -5.75 41.71 36.86
C GLY A 43 -6.83 40.62 36.68
N LEU A 44 -7.44 40.19 37.80
CA LEU A 44 -8.41 39.08 37.86
C LEU A 44 -9.86 39.54 37.67
N ARG A 45 -10.67 38.67 37.06
CA ARG A 45 -12.05 38.38 37.51
C ARG A 45 -12.36 36.90 37.28
N GLU A 46 -13.12 36.32 38.20
CA GLU A 46 -13.54 34.92 38.16
C GLU A 46 -14.93 34.80 37.53
N GLU A 47 -15.19 33.72 36.81
CA GLU A 47 -16.55 33.17 36.69
C GLU A 47 -16.47 31.65 36.43
N GLN A 48 -17.51 30.90 36.82
CA GLN A 48 -17.45 29.44 36.94
C GLN A 48 -18.29 28.70 35.89
N GLY A 49 -17.69 27.68 35.28
CA GLY A 49 -18.40 26.44 34.93
C GLY A 49 -19.19 26.38 33.63
N ALA A 50 -18.62 25.72 32.62
CA ALA A 50 -19.38 25.05 31.55
C ALA A 50 -18.68 23.75 31.13
N LYS A 51 -19.46 22.71 30.79
CA LYS A 51 -18.92 21.44 30.25
C LYS A 51 -18.95 21.47 28.73
N GLY A 52 -17.78 21.45 28.08
CA GLY A 52 -17.67 21.32 26.63
C GLY A 52 -17.74 19.86 26.17
N HIS A 53 -18.66 19.54 25.26
CA HIS A 53 -18.64 18.29 24.49
C HIS A 53 -17.66 18.41 23.31
N PRO A 54 -17.05 17.30 22.84
CA PRO A 54 -16.41 17.27 21.52
C PRO A 54 -17.46 17.42 20.40
N PRO A 55 -17.09 17.95 19.22
CA PRO A 55 -18.04 18.37 18.19
C PRO A 55 -18.73 17.20 17.48
N LEU A 56 -19.97 17.41 17.05
CA LEU A 56 -20.64 16.54 16.08
C LEU A 56 -19.98 16.72 14.71
N GLN A 57 -19.72 15.62 14.00
CA GLN A 57 -19.47 15.63 12.57
C GLN A 57 -20.76 15.27 11.81
N THR A 58 -21.12 16.08 10.82
CA THR A 58 -22.28 15.86 9.94
C THR A 58 -21.93 14.88 8.82
N VAL A 59 -22.87 13.99 8.48
CA VAL A 59 -22.67 12.89 7.52
C VAL A 59 -23.09 13.30 6.10
N PRO A 60 -22.23 13.20 5.08
CA PRO A 60 -22.63 13.27 3.67
C PRO A 60 -23.47 12.05 3.26
N GLY A 61 -24.47 12.25 2.39
CA GLY A 61 -25.37 11.17 1.96
C GLY A 61 -24.73 10.16 1.01
N HIS A 62 -25.13 8.89 1.10
CA HIS A 62 -24.72 7.83 0.16
C HIS A 62 -25.55 7.88 -1.14
N PRO A 63 -24.94 7.71 -2.33
CA PRO A 63 -25.62 7.20 -3.51
C PRO A 63 -25.86 5.68 -3.41
N ALA A 64 -26.79 5.14 -4.20
CA ALA A 64 -27.26 3.76 -4.06
C ALA A 64 -26.75 2.81 -5.16
N GLY A 65 -26.10 1.72 -4.73
CA GLY A 65 -26.20 0.39 -5.35
C GLY A 65 -25.36 0.07 -6.60
N SER A 66 -24.48 -0.93 -6.49
CA SER A 66 -24.57 -2.14 -7.34
C SER A 66 -23.70 -3.30 -6.78
N ALA A 67 -23.94 -4.50 -7.31
CA ALA A 67 -23.55 -5.83 -6.84
C ALA A 67 -22.05 -6.11 -6.62
N GLY A 68 -21.73 -7.21 -5.92
CA GLY A 68 -20.42 -7.85 -6.06
C GLY A 68 -20.10 -9.00 -5.09
N THR A 69 -20.12 -8.74 -3.77
CA THR A 69 -19.52 -9.65 -2.78
C THR A 69 -20.53 -10.54 -2.07
N THR A 70 -20.22 -11.85 -1.96
CA THR A 70 -20.89 -12.74 -1.02
C THR A 70 -20.74 -12.23 0.42
N PRO A 71 -21.81 -12.18 1.23
CA PRO A 71 -21.70 -11.80 2.63
C PRO A 71 -20.80 -12.77 3.39
N VAL A 72 -19.74 -12.26 4.02
CA VAL A 72 -18.93 -13.02 4.98
C VAL A 72 -19.85 -13.40 6.14
N ASP A 73 -20.00 -14.69 6.43
CA ASP A 73 -20.80 -15.14 7.58
C ASP A 73 -20.24 -14.52 8.87
N PRO A 74 -21.02 -13.69 9.60
CA PRO A 74 -20.56 -13.10 10.84
C PRO A 74 -20.16 -14.15 11.89
N ARG A 75 -20.70 -15.37 11.83
CA ARG A 75 -20.28 -16.48 12.70
C ARG A 75 -18.89 -16.99 12.35
N ALA A 76 -18.58 -17.14 11.06
CA ALA A 76 -17.23 -17.54 10.63
C ALA A 76 -16.18 -16.49 11.00
N LEU A 77 -16.51 -15.19 10.90
CA LEU A 77 -15.64 -14.09 11.34
C LEU A 77 -15.49 -14.03 12.87
N LEU A 78 -16.58 -14.24 13.63
CA LEU A 78 -16.51 -14.36 15.09
C LEU A 78 -15.68 -15.57 15.52
N GLN A 79 -15.83 -16.71 14.85
CA GLN A 79 -15.09 -17.94 15.12
C GLN A 79 -13.61 -17.76 14.81
N SER A 80 -13.24 -17.15 13.67
CA SER A 80 -11.83 -16.91 13.35
C SER A 80 -11.14 -15.97 14.34
N TYR A 81 -11.84 -14.96 14.91
CA TYR A 81 -11.29 -14.16 16.02
C TYR A 81 -11.09 -14.96 17.31
N ILE A 82 -11.96 -15.95 17.60
CA ILE A 82 -11.85 -16.83 18.76
C ILE A 82 -10.70 -17.83 18.58
N ASP A 83 -10.58 -18.45 17.40
CA ASP A 83 -9.55 -19.44 17.10
C ASP A 83 -8.15 -18.82 17.01
N SER A 84 -8.05 -17.54 16.63
CA SER A 84 -6.78 -16.81 16.47
C SER A 84 -6.27 -16.12 17.75
N HIS A 85 -7.01 -16.14 18.86
CA HIS A 85 -6.64 -15.40 20.07
C HIS A 85 -6.88 -16.19 21.36
N PRO A 86 -5.85 -16.37 22.23
CA PRO A 86 -5.96 -17.19 23.44
C PRO A 86 -6.91 -16.60 24.50
N VAL A 87 -7.24 -15.31 24.40
CA VAL A 87 -8.29 -14.64 25.16
C VAL A 87 -8.99 -13.63 24.26
N VAL A 88 -10.31 -13.76 24.09
CA VAL A 88 -11.16 -12.75 23.45
C VAL A 88 -12.11 -12.14 24.48
N ILE A 89 -12.17 -10.81 24.53
CA ILE A 89 -13.13 -10.06 25.33
C ILE A 89 -14.15 -9.41 24.39
N PHE A 90 -15.36 -9.97 24.36
CA PHE A 90 -16.53 -9.32 23.78
C PHE A 90 -17.05 -8.26 24.73
N SER A 91 -17.26 -7.05 24.23
CA SER A 91 -17.40 -5.86 25.05
C SER A 91 -18.36 -4.84 24.43
N LYS A 92 -18.74 -3.83 25.22
CA LYS A 92 -19.26 -2.55 24.73
C LYS A 92 -18.47 -1.44 25.38
N SER A 93 -18.04 -0.45 24.60
CA SER A 93 -17.26 0.72 25.04
C SER A 93 -18.03 1.53 26.09
N THR A 94 -19.34 1.58 25.97
CA THR A 94 -20.29 2.20 26.91
C THR A 94 -20.49 1.43 28.23
N CYS A 95 -20.04 0.18 28.36
CA CYS A 95 -20.34 -0.68 29.51
C CYS A 95 -19.31 -0.56 30.63
N LYS A 96 -19.72 -0.03 31.80
CA LYS A 96 -18.88 0.09 33.01
C LYS A 96 -18.25 -1.23 33.45
N ARG A 97 -19.02 -2.34 33.48
CA ARG A 97 -18.49 -3.68 33.82
C ARG A 97 -17.45 -4.17 32.83
N CYS A 98 -17.61 -3.89 31.53
CA CYS A 98 -16.60 -4.23 30.53
C CYS A 98 -15.31 -3.41 30.74
N ALA A 99 -15.41 -2.13 31.15
CA ALA A 99 -14.25 -1.32 31.50
C ALA A 99 -13.50 -1.86 32.75
N GLU A 100 -14.24 -2.34 33.76
CA GLU A 100 -13.65 -3.00 34.94
C GLU A 100 -12.93 -4.30 34.58
N VAL A 101 -13.51 -5.15 33.73
CA VAL A 101 -12.85 -6.38 33.24
C VAL A 101 -11.60 -6.06 32.42
N LYS A 102 -11.64 -5.08 31.50
CA LYS A 102 -10.43 -4.62 30.78
C LYS A 102 -9.35 -4.13 31.74
N LYS A 103 -9.73 -3.35 32.76
CA LYS A 103 -8.81 -2.85 33.80
C LYS A 103 -8.19 -4.00 34.60
N LEU A 104 -8.96 -5.04 34.92
CA LEU A 104 -8.47 -6.25 35.60
C LEU A 104 -7.46 -7.00 34.73
N PHE A 105 -7.79 -7.38 33.49
CA PHE A 105 -6.87 -8.08 32.58
C PHE A 105 -5.58 -7.26 32.34
N LYS A 106 -5.70 -5.94 32.17
CA LYS A 106 -4.56 -5.02 32.05
C LYS A 106 -3.70 -4.97 33.33
N SER A 107 -4.29 -5.06 34.51
CA SER A 107 -3.54 -5.13 35.78
C SER A 107 -2.87 -6.48 36.04
N LEU A 108 -3.38 -7.55 35.42
CA LEU A 108 -2.82 -8.90 35.47
C LEU A 108 -1.76 -9.16 34.37
N CYS A 109 -1.48 -8.17 33.51
CA CYS A 109 -0.60 -8.29 32.33
C CYS A 109 -0.97 -9.45 31.38
N VAL A 110 -2.22 -9.91 31.38
CA VAL A 110 -2.71 -10.94 30.47
C VAL A 110 -3.07 -10.30 29.12
N PRO A 111 -2.47 -10.74 27.99
CA PRO A 111 -2.86 -10.24 26.67
C PRO A 111 -4.25 -10.74 26.28
N TYR A 112 -5.04 -9.90 25.63
CA TYR A 112 -6.37 -10.24 25.13
C TYR A 112 -6.71 -9.46 23.86
N PHE A 113 -7.49 -10.09 22.98
CA PHE A 113 -8.18 -9.42 21.88
C PHE A 113 -9.48 -8.80 22.40
N LEU A 114 -9.89 -7.65 21.84
CA LEU A 114 -11.03 -6.88 22.30
C LEU A 114 -11.94 -6.52 21.13
N LEU A 115 -13.20 -6.95 21.18
CA LEU A 115 -14.22 -6.60 20.20
C LEU A 115 -15.30 -5.74 20.86
N GLU A 116 -15.33 -4.45 20.52
CA GLU A 116 -16.33 -3.48 21.02
C GLU A 116 -17.59 -3.54 20.13
N LEU A 117 -18.57 -4.32 20.56
CA LEU A 117 -19.82 -4.62 19.84
C LEU A 117 -20.76 -3.41 19.65
N ASP A 118 -20.41 -2.25 20.21
CA ASP A 118 -21.07 -0.96 20.00
C ASP A 118 -20.26 0.00 19.10
N GLN A 119 -19.10 -0.44 18.59
CA GLN A 119 -18.25 0.29 17.64
C GLN A 119 -18.02 -0.47 16.33
N THR A 120 -18.16 -1.80 16.33
CA THR A 120 -18.28 -2.61 15.10
C THR A 120 -19.60 -2.29 14.39
N VAL A 121 -19.55 -1.82 13.14
CA VAL A 121 -20.74 -1.52 12.32
C VAL A 121 -21.02 -2.65 11.33
N PRO A 122 -22.16 -3.36 11.42
CA PRO A 122 -22.75 -4.10 10.31
C PRO A 122 -23.81 -3.24 9.61
N GLY A 123 -23.83 -3.27 8.27
CA GLY A 123 -24.90 -2.63 7.51
C GLY A 123 -26.20 -3.43 7.55
N THR A 124 -27.19 -2.95 8.29
CA THR A 124 -28.62 -3.30 8.12
C THR A 124 -29.47 -2.04 8.19
N GLU A 125 -30.62 -2.07 7.51
CA GLU A 125 -31.40 -0.86 7.21
C GLU A 125 -32.20 -0.31 8.40
N ARG A 126 -32.68 0.94 8.26
CA ARG A 126 -33.47 1.62 9.27
C ARG A 126 -34.82 0.91 9.44
N GLY A 127 -35.20 0.57 10.68
CA GLY A 127 -36.60 0.29 11.03
C GLY A 127 -36.97 -1.15 11.41
N SER A 128 -36.09 -1.91 12.06
CA SER A 128 -36.51 -3.07 12.86
C SER A 128 -35.51 -3.45 13.96
N SER A 129 -35.99 -4.18 14.98
CA SER A 129 -35.23 -4.55 16.18
C SER A 129 -34.18 -5.65 15.91
N ALA A 130 -33.11 -5.29 15.21
CA ALA A 130 -32.04 -6.20 14.76
C ALA A 130 -30.65 -5.88 15.32
N VAL A 131 -30.55 -5.42 16.58
CA VAL A 131 -29.31 -5.66 17.36
C VAL A 131 -29.13 -7.18 17.43
N MET A 132 -27.98 -7.71 16.99
CA MET A 132 -27.77 -9.15 16.89
C MET A 132 -28.16 -9.87 18.20
N PRO A 133 -29.05 -10.89 18.15
CA PRO A 133 -29.49 -11.61 19.34
C PRO A 133 -28.42 -12.60 19.81
N VAL A 134 -27.36 -12.06 20.42
CA VAL A 134 -26.38 -12.80 21.23
C VAL A 134 -27.09 -13.58 22.35
N CYS A 135 -28.31 -13.18 22.71
CA CYS A 135 -29.27 -14.00 23.45
C CYS A 135 -30.45 -14.43 22.56
N LYS A 136 -30.36 -15.61 21.92
CA LYS A 136 -31.46 -16.61 21.75
C LYS A 136 -31.13 -17.81 20.85
N HIS A 137 -30.15 -17.72 19.93
CA HIS A 137 -29.90 -18.76 18.91
C HIS A 137 -28.63 -19.62 19.10
N TRP A 138 -28.01 -19.58 20.29
CA TRP A 138 -26.84 -20.40 20.66
C TRP A 138 -27.11 -21.36 21.83
N LEU A 139 -28.39 -21.55 22.21
CA LEU A 139 -28.83 -22.61 23.11
C LEU A 139 -29.54 -23.70 22.28
N CYS A 140 -29.30 -24.96 22.64
CA CYS A 140 -29.81 -26.16 21.97
C CYS A 140 -29.21 -26.48 20.58
N LEU A 141 -27.89 -26.70 20.53
CA LEU A 141 -27.35 -27.84 19.78
C LEU A 141 -27.07 -28.98 20.77
N PRO A 142 -27.59 -30.20 20.57
CA PRO A 142 -27.31 -31.35 21.44
C PRO A 142 -26.02 -32.06 20.98
N SER A 143 -24.85 -31.57 21.41
CA SER A 143 -23.57 -32.25 21.17
C SER A 143 -23.05 -32.93 22.44
N THR A 144 -22.98 -34.26 22.39
CA THR A 144 -22.27 -35.09 23.36
C THR A 144 -20.75 -34.90 23.26
N HIS A 145 -20.09 -34.76 24.42
CA HIS A 145 -18.63 -34.76 24.63
C HIS A 145 -17.79 -33.56 24.12
N LEU A 146 -16.73 -33.29 24.91
CA LEU A 146 -15.49 -32.56 24.63
C LEU A 146 -15.45 -31.00 24.61
N ARG A 147 -14.72 -30.49 25.61
CA ARG A 147 -14.03 -29.17 25.78
C ARG A 147 -14.92 -27.90 25.96
N PRO A 148 -14.46 -26.86 26.71
CA PRO A 148 -15.32 -25.74 27.15
C PRO A 148 -14.93 -24.33 26.65
N PHE A 149 -15.95 -23.53 26.30
CA PHE A 149 -15.86 -22.07 26.11
C PHE A 149 -15.84 -21.32 27.46
N VAL A 150 -15.05 -20.25 27.58
CA VAL A 150 -14.97 -19.45 28.82
C VAL A 150 -15.84 -18.18 28.74
N GLN A 151 -17.07 -18.28 29.24
CA GLN A 151 -17.76 -17.15 29.87
C GLN A 151 -18.40 -17.54 31.21
N THR A 152 -17.69 -18.29 32.06
CA THR A 152 -18.02 -18.41 33.49
C THR A 152 -16.86 -18.98 34.30
N VAL A 153 -16.66 -18.48 35.52
CA VAL A 153 -16.06 -19.27 36.61
C VAL A 153 -17.19 -20.07 37.25
N ARG A 154 -17.03 -21.39 37.40
CA ARG A 154 -18.11 -22.29 37.87
C ARG A 154 -17.89 -22.73 39.31
N VAL A 155 -18.26 -21.87 40.26
CA VAL A 155 -18.55 -22.30 41.64
C VAL A 155 -19.93 -22.94 41.64
N ALA A 156 -20.06 -24.14 42.23
CA ALA A 156 -21.30 -24.90 42.22
C ALA A 156 -22.03 -24.80 43.56
N GLN A 157 -23.26 -24.30 43.55
CA GLN A 157 -24.25 -24.52 44.59
C GLN A 157 -25.66 -24.62 43.97
N PHE A 158 -26.50 -25.49 44.54
CA PHE A 158 -27.86 -25.73 44.07
C PHE A 158 -28.82 -24.64 44.56
N CYS A 159 -29.73 -24.18 43.69
CA CYS A 159 -30.92 -23.43 44.09
C CYS A 159 -32.18 -24.20 43.61
N PRO A 160 -32.96 -24.83 44.51
CA PRO A 160 -34.01 -25.78 44.14
C PRO A 160 -35.39 -25.12 43.95
N HIS A 161 -35.49 -24.02 43.19
CA HIS A 161 -36.78 -23.42 42.82
C HIS A 161 -36.77 -22.73 41.44
N CYS A 162 -37.21 -23.48 40.41
CA CYS A 162 -37.84 -22.95 39.18
C CYS A 162 -38.28 -24.13 38.27
N ARG A 163 -39.52 -24.60 38.44
CA ARG A 163 -40.22 -25.41 37.41
C ARG A 163 -41.32 -24.55 36.78
N TRP A 164 -41.50 -24.67 35.46
CA TRP A 164 -42.71 -25.15 34.78
C TRP A 164 -42.78 -24.69 33.33
N PHE A 165 -43.55 -25.41 32.50
CA PHE A 165 -43.61 -25.22 31.05
C PHE A 165 -45.03 -25.54 30.55
N ARG A 166 -45.71 -24.54 29.95
CA ARG A 166 -46.98 -24.67 29.17
C ARG A 166 -48.22 -25.15 29.98
N PRO A 167 -49.45 -25.25 29.38
CA PRO A 167 -49.92 -24.89 28.03
C PRO A 167 -51.18 -23.99 27.95
N HIS A 168 -51.53 -23.58 26.70
CA HIS A 168 -52.84 -23.30 26.06
C HIS A 168 -52.64 -22.19 24.99
N CYS A 169 -53.35 -22.10 23.85
CA CYS A 169 -54.59 -22.74 23.37
C CYS A 169 -54.39 -23.66 22.13
N ARG A 170 -55.49 -24.05 21.43
CA ARG A 170 -55.56 -25.08 20.36
C ARG A 170 -55.96 -24.52 18.97
N TRP A 171 -55.35 -25.10 17.93
CA TRP A 171 -55.85 -25.50 16.59
C TRP A 171 -57.05 -24.83 15.84
N PHE A 172 -56.81 -24.62 14.52
CA PHE A 172 -57.73 -24.78 13.35
C PHE A 172 -58.91 -23.78 13.11
N PRO A 173 -59.47 -23.67 11.88
CA PRO A 173 -58.93 -24.01 10.53
C PRO A 173 -59.23 -23.01 9.37
N GLY A 174 -58.44 -23.07 8.28
CA GLY A 174 -58.96 -23.09 6.89
C GLY A 174 -59.04 -21.80 6.04
N VAL A 175 -59.27 -22.06 4.73
CA VAL A 175 -59.66 -21.16 3.61
C VAL A 175 -58.58 -20.25 2.98
N SER A 176 -58.55 -20.22 1.64
CA SER A 176 -57.64 -19.45 0.78
C SER A 176 -58.31 -18.24 0.11
N PRO A 177 -57.54 -17.22 -0.31
CA PRO A 177 -57.81 -16.42 -1.51
C PRO A 177 -56.94 -16.93 -2.68
N SER A 178 -57.48 -17.44 -3.78
CA SER A 178 -58.13 -16.71 -4.90
C SER A 178 -57.18 -15.77 -5.68
N VAL A 179 -56.82 -16.21 -6.90
CA VAL A 179 -56.21 -15.40 -7.97
C VAL A 179 -57.08 -15.60 -9.22
N PRO A 180 -57.34 -14.59 -10.08
CA PRO A 180 -58.42 -14.65 -11.07
C PRO A 180 -58.15 -15.55 -12.29
N GLU A 181 -59.24 -16.00 -12.93
CA GLU A 181 -59.21 -16.65 -14.25
C GLU A 181 -58.96 -15.66 -15.42
N PRO A 182 -58.33 -16.08 -16.52
CA PRO A 182 -58.47 -15.47 -17.83
C PRO A 182 -59.60 -16.15 -18.65
N PRO A 183 -60.41 -15.40 -19.43
CA PRO A 183 -61.50 -15.96 -20.24
C PRO A 183 -61.00 -16.65 -21.54
N ARG A 184 -61.87 -17.47 -22.15
CA ARG A 184 -61.57 -18.35 -23.31
C ARG A 184 -61.83 -17.70 -24.68
N ALA A 185 -60.92 -17.91 -25.64
CA ALA A 185 -61.13 -18.05 -27.10
C ALA A 185 -59.75 -18.11 -27.82
N SER A 186 -59.52 -18.76 -28.98
CA SER A 186 -60.31 -19.76 -29.72
C SER A 186 -59.42 -20.46 -30.78
N THR A 187 -59.74 -21.73 -31.10
CA THR A 187 -59.55 -22.42 -32.41
C THR A 187 -58.16 -22.60 -33.07
N MET A 188 -58.01 -23.77 -33.73
CA MET A 188 -57.10 -24.14 -34.85
C MET A 188 -55.76 -24.85 -34.56
N LEU A 189 -55.80 -26.17 -34.76
CA LEU A 189 -54.72 -27.07 -35.23
C LEU A 189 -54.45 -26.83 -36.75
N PRO A 190 -53.51 -27.51 -37.48
CA PRO A 190 -52.78 -28.75 -37.16
C PRO A 190 -51.29 -28.84 -37.63
N ARG A 191 -50.73 -30.07 -37.54
CA ARG A 191 -49.42 -30.57 -38.04
C ARG A 191 -48.22 -30.20 -37.13
N GLY A 192 -47.28 -31.09 -36.81
CA GLY A 192 -47.05 -32.51 -37.13
C GLY A 192 -45.53 -32.82 -37.00
N SER A 193 -45.03 -34.05 -36.84
CA SER A 193 -45.64 -35.38 -36.68
C SER A 193 -44.58 -36.40 -36.15
N HIS A 194 -45.02 -37.62 -35.78
CA HIS A 194 -44.21 -38.80 -35.37
C HIS A 194 -43.52 -38.68 -33.98
N SER A 195 -43.66 -39.62 -33.03
CA SER A 195 -43.43 -41.09 -33.01
C SER A 195 -41.93 -41.43 -32.93
N ALA A 196 -41.47 -42.37 -32.08
CA ALA A 196 -42.18 -43.47 -31.42
C ALA A 196 -41.73 -43.79 -29.96
N VAL A 197 -42.40 -44.78 -29.37
CA VAL A 197 -42.20 -45.45 -28.06
C VAL A 197 -41.98 -46.98 -28.39
N PRO A 198 -42.03 -48.01 -27.50
CA PRO A 198 -41.86 -48.20 -26.03
C PRO A 198 -40.91 -49.42 -25.69
N PRO A 199 -41.21 -50.46 -24.85
CA PRO A 199 -41.24 -50.52 -23.35
C PRO A 199 -40.20 -51.49 -22.62
N PRO A 200 -40.56 -52.57 -21.84
CA PRO A 200 -40.47 -52.68 -20.35
C PRO A 200 -39.73 -53.98 -19.85
N PRO A 201 -40.04 -54.73 -18.73
CA PRO A 201 -40.87 -54.51 -17.51
C PRO A 201 -40.32 -54.98 -16.11
N GLN A 202 -40.96 -54.48 -15.04
CA GLN A 202 -41.47 -55.03 -13.72
C GLN A 202 -41.08 -56.46 -13.17
N PRO A 203 -41.63 -57.01 -12.03
CA PRO A 203 -42.54 -56.52 -10.95
C PRO A 203 -42.19 -56.93 -9.47
N SER A 204 -43.17 -56.74 -8.55
CA SER A 204 -43.40 -57.41 -7.22
C SER A 204 -42.75 -56.76 -5.97
N THR A 205 -43.19 -56.88 -4.70
CA THR A 205 -44.45 -57.21 -3.92
C THR A 205 -44.13 -56.92 -2.41
N ALA A 206 -44.98 -56.91 -1.35
CA ALA A 206 -46.41 -56.74 -1.01
C ALA A 206 -46.55 -56.82 0.57
N PRO A 207 -47.69 -56.47 1.23
CA PRO A 207 -47.83 -56.18 2.70
C PRO A 207 -48.86 -57.15 3.42
N PRO A 208 -49.68 -56.82 4.49
CA PRO A 208 -49.79 -55.73 5.52
C PRO A 208 -49.58 -56.30 6.97
N PRO A 209 -50.36 -56.13 8.11
CA PRO A 209 -51.58 -55.36 8.54
C PRO A 209 -51.25 -53.94 9.14
N GLU A 210 -52.07 -53.09 9.81
CA GLU A 210 -53.42 -53.08 10.48
C GLU A 210 -53.52 -53.56 11.97
N THR A 211 -54.48 -53.20 12.87
CA THR A 211 -55.80 -52.48 12.78
C THR A 211 -56.29 -51.80 14.11
N SER A 212 -56.98 -50.62 14.03
CA SER A 212 -58.04 -50.10 14.97
C SER A 212 -57.69 -49.66 16.44
N GLN A 213 -58.48 -48.91 17.26
CA GLN A 213 -59.75 -48.12 17.15
C GLN A 213 -59.91 -47.09 18.33
N ALA A 214 -60.99 -46.28 18.39
CA ALA A 214 -61.32 -45.30 19.48
C ALA A 214 -62.86 -45.14 19.70
N PRO A 215 -63.35 -44.57 20.84
CA PRO A 215 -64.13 -43.30 20.79
C PRO A 215 -64.07 -42.38 22.07
N CYS A 216 -65.05 -41.47 22.28
CA CYS A 216 -64.97 -40.22 23.08
C CYS A 216 -65.98 -40.10 24.27
N SER A 217 -65.82 -39.11 25.17
CA SER A 217 -66.92 -38.28 25.77
C SER A 217 -66.46 -37.13 26.72
N SER A 218 -67.43 -36.34 27.24
CA SER A 218 -67.42 -34.95 27.77
C SER A 218 -67.30 -34.73 29.30
N ALA A 219 -66.98 -33.49 29.74
CA ALA A 219 -67.55 -32.71 30.89
C ALA A 219 -66.55 -31.75 31.62
N ASP A 220 -67.07 -30.90 32.54
CA ASP A 220 -66.47 -29.69 33.18
C ASP A 220 -67.25 -29.39 34.52
N PRO A 221 -66.96 -28.43 35.45
CA PRO A 221 -65.74 -27.71 35.87
C PRO A 221 -65.44 -27.75 37.42
N SER A 222 -64.41 -26.99 37.86
CA SER A 222 -64.30 -26.23 39.14
C SER A 222 -63.65 -26.83 40.42
N LEU A 223 -62.62 -26.11 40.95
CA LEU A 223 -62.42 -25.63 42.35
C LEU A 223 -60.95 -25.20 42.61
N CYS A 224 -60.73 -24.20 43.46
CA CYS A 224 -59.40 -23.71 43.91
C CYS A 224 -59.19 -24.01 45.42
N PRO A 225 -57.94 -23.93 45.93
CA PRO A 225 -57.61 -22.78 46.79
C PRO A 225 -56.14 -22.28 46.79
N SER A 226 -55.96 -21.19 47.54
CA SER A 226 -54.80 -20.31 47.85
C SER A 226 -53.41 -20.89 48.16
N ALA A 227 -52.39 -20.01 48.08
CA ALA A 227 -50.97 -20.27 48.39
C ALA A 227 -50.47 -19.60 49.70
N PRO A 228 -49.29 -19.98 50.24
CA PRO A 228 -48.59 -19.32 51.36
C PRO A 228 -47.45 -18.35 50.93
N THR A 229 -46.87 -17.64 51.91
CA THR A 229 -46.01 -16.45 51.73
C THR A 229 -44.49 -16.67 51.79
N CYS A 230 -43.71 -15.67 51.34
CA CYS A 230 -42.25 -15.62 51.42
C CYS A 230 -41.72 -15.19 52.81
N ASP A 231 -40.46 -15.52 53.10
CA ASP A 231 -39.60 -14.86 54.10
C ASP A 231 -38.23 -14.53 53.45
N CYS A 232 -37.56 -13.47 53.91
CA CYS A 232 -36.57 -12.73 53.15
C CYS A 232 -35.24 -12.52 53.92
N ARG A 233 -34.32 -13.49 53.86
CA ARG A 233 -32.95 -13.35 54.42
C ARG A 233 -31.88 -14.11 53.63
N GLN A 234 -31.29 -13.47 52.60
CA GLN A 234 -29.91 -13.72 52.13
C GLN A 234 -29.48 -12.74 51.02
N GLU A 235 -29.26 -11.46 51.38
CA GLU A 235 -28.46 -10.52 50.57
C GLU A 235 -27.23 -10.07 51.36
N GLU A 236 -26.09 -10.76 51.18
CA GLU A 236 -24.76 -10.17 51.43
C GLU A 236 -23.63 -11.03 50.83
N ASN A 237 -22.48 -10.40 50.56
CA ASN A 237 -21.22 -11.01 50.10
C ASN A 237 -21.12 -11.54 48.65
N VAL A 238 -20.92 -10.63 47.69
CA VAL A 238 -20.03 -10.87 46.54
C VAL A 238 -19.00 -9.75 46.45
N ARG A 239 -17.77 -9.98 46.93
CA ARG A 239 -16.66 -9.03 46.82
C ARG A 239 -15.87 -9.27 45.52
N PRO A 240 -15.52 -8.23 44.73
CA PRO A 240 -14.65 -8.40 43.57
C PRO A 240 -13.23 -8.81 43.98
N GLY A 241 -12.76 -9.97 43.54
CA GLY A 241 -11.35 -10.39 43.69
C GLY A 241 -11.09 -11.88 43.96
N LEU A 242 -12.05 -12.62 44.53
CA LEU A 242 -11.84 -14.00 45.02
C LEU A 242 -11.26 -14.97 43.97
N ALA A 243 -11.74 -14.92 42.73
CA ALA A 243 -11.29 -15.80 41.64
C ALA A 243 -9.80 -15.66 41.25
N TYR A 244 -9.11 -14.61 41.72
CA TYR A 244 -7.66 -14.46 41.58
C TYR A 244 -6.90 -15.08 42.76
N GLN A 245 -7.40 -14.92 44.00
CA GLN A 245 -6.74 -15.44 45.21
C GLN A 245 -6.75 -16.98 45.28
N GLU A 246 -7.71 -17.64 44.62
CA GLU A 246 -7.81 -19.10 44.53
C GLU A 246 -6.97 -19.72 43.39
N GLY A 247 -6.29 -18.90 42.58
CA GLY A 247 -5.55 -19.35 41.38
C GLY A 247 -6.44 -19.91 40.26
N THR A 248 -7.77 -19.68 40.35
CA THR A 248 -8.78 -20.28 39.47
C THR A 248 -8.63 -19.84 38.01
N LEU A 249 -8.10 -18.62 37.76
CA LEU A 249 -7.80 -18.15 36.40
C LEU A 249 -6.62 -18.93 35.76
N GLN A 250 -5.52 -19.12 36.49
CA GLN A 250 -4.38 -19.92 36.02
C GLN A 250 -4.75 -21.42 35.89
N LYS A 251 -5.68 -21.91 36.72
CA LYS A 251 -6.28 -23.23 36.54
C LYS A 251 -7.13 -23.32 35.28
N LEU A 252 -8.03 -22.37 35.00
CA LEU A 252 -8.85 -22.38 33.79
C LEU A 252 -8.00 -22.35 32.51
N LEU A 253 -6.92 -21.56 32.48
CA LEU A 253 -5.94 -21.54 31.39
C LEU A 253 -5.20 -22.88 31.18
N LYS A 254 -5.14 -23.75 32.19
CA LYS A 254 -4.59 -25.12 32.10
C LYS A 254 -5.67 -26.20 31.89
N MET A 255 -6.89 -25.97 32.35
CA MET A 255 -7.98 -26.94 32.37
C MET A 255 -8.71 -27.11 31.02
N ASN A 256 -8.41 -26.26 30.03
CA ASN A 256 -8.88 -26.48 28.65
C ASN A 256 -8.14 -27.63 27.91
N GLY A 257 -7.23 -28.33 28.59
CA GLY A 257 -6.71 -29.64 28.16
C GLY A 257 -5.67 -29.56 27.06
N SER A 258 -4.72 -28.64 27.20
CA SER A 258 -3.76 -28.29 26.15
C SER A 258 -2.34 -28.77 26.49
N GLU A 259 -2.12 -30.08 26.44
CA GLU A 259 -0.83 -30.60 25.97
C GLU A 259 -0.70 -30.29 24.45
N ASP A 260 -1.84 -30.20 23.76
CA ASP A 260 -2.01 -29.65 22.40
C ASP A 260 -1.98 -28.10 22.31
N LEU A 261 -1.36 -27.38 23.27
CA LEU A 261 -1.11 -25.94 23.06
C LEU A 261 -0.01 -25.86 21.98
N PRO A 262 -0.23 -25.26 20.79
CA PRO A 262 0.82 -25.12 19.79
C PRO A 262 2.04 -24.44 20.45
N PRO A 263 3.26 -24.99 20.28
CA PRO A 263 4.42 -24.58 21.05
C PRO A 263 4.63 -23.08 20.90
N SER A 264 4.73 -22.37 22.04
CA SER A 264 4.70 -20.91 22.08
C SER A 264 5.77 -20.31 21.18
N TYR A 265 5.33 -19.78 20.04
CA TYR A 265 6.23 -19.29 19.00
C TYR A 265 7.14 -18.16 19.49
N ASP A 266 8.31 -18.01 18.86
CA ASP A 266 9.22 -16.89 19.16
C ASP A 266 8.56 -15.53 18.87
N TYR A 267 7.63 -15.45 17.91
CA TYR A 267 6.97 -14.21 17.50
C TYR A 267 5.50 -14.43 17.10
N ASP A 268 4.64 -13.41 17.28
CA ASP A 268 3.30 -13.39 16.66
C ASP A 268 3.39 -13.19 15.14
N LEU A 269 4.46 -12.50 14.68
CA LEU A 269 4.71 -12.16 13.28
C LEU A 269 6.21 -12.10 12.98
N ILE A 270 6.64 -12.82 11.95
CA ILE A 270 7.93 -12.57 11.27
C ILE A 270 7.66 -11.95 9.91
N ILE A 271 8.41 -10.89 9.59
CA ILE A 271 8.35 -10.18 8.31
C ILE A 271 9.67 -10.38 7.58
N ILE A 272 9.61 -10.83 6.34
CA ILE A 272 10.75 -11.10 5.48
C ILE A 272 10.88 -9.95 4.47
N GLY A 273 11.78 -9.00 4.73
CA GLY A 273 11.99 -7.79 3.95
C GLY A 273 11.67 -6.52 4.74
N GLY A 274 12.69 -5.68 4.97
CA GLY A 274 12.62 -4.38 5.62
C GLY A 274 12.41 -3.22 4.65
N GLY A 275 11.63 -3.46 3.58
CA GLY A 275 11.19 -2.43 2.63
C GLY A 275 9.95 -1.66 3.10
N SER A 276 9.44 -0.79 2.22
CA SER A 276 8.31 0.10 2.48
C SER A 276 7.11 -0.58 3.15
N GLY A 277 6.65 -1.71 2.60
CA GLY A 277 5.52 -2.46 3.13
C GLY A 277 5.82 -3.20 4.43
N GLY A 278 6.94 -3.95 4.49
CA GLY A 278 7.34 -4.71 5.67
C GLY A 278 7.57 -3.83 6.90
N LEU A 279 8.23 -2.67 6.73
CA LEU A 279 8.38 -1.67 7.79
C LEU A 279 7.05 -1.04 8.20
N ALA A 280 6.11 -0.83 7.27
CA ALA A 280 4.79 -0.30 7.60
C ALA A 280 3.99 -1.31 8.45
N ALA A 281 3.93 -2.57 8.00
CA ALA A 281 3.27 -3.66 8.73
C ALA A 281 3.88 -3.87 10.13
N ALA A 282 5.21 -3.90 10.25
CA ALA A 282 5.91 -4.02 11.52
C ALA A 282 5.49 -2.94 12.54
N LYS A 283 5.52 -1.67 12.09
CA LYS A 283 5.27 -0.50 12.94
C LYS A 283 3.78 -0.31 13.28
N GLU A 284 2.90 -0.98 12.54
CA GLU A 284 1.46 -1.04 12.77
C GLU A 284 1.09 -2.19 13.71
N ALA A 285 1.51 -3.43 13.41
CA ALA A 285 1.26 -4.62 14.24
C ALA A 285 1.76 -4.45 15.68
N ALA A 286 2.94 -3.84 15.86
CA ALA A 286 3.49 -3.54 17.18
C ALA A 286 2.65 -2.53 18.03
N LYS A 287 1.74 -1.74 17.41
CA LYS A 287 0.78 -0.92 18.18
C LYS A 287 -0.18 -1.78 19.00
N TYR A 288 -0.50 -2.98 18.50
CA TYR A 288 -1.48 -3.90 19.08
C TYR A 288 -0.83 -4.90 20.06
N GLY A 289 0.37 -4.57 20.58
CA GLY A 289 1.07 -5.34 21.60
C GLY A 289 1.75 -6.62 21.09
N LYS A 290 1.72 -6.88 19.78
CA LYS A 290 2.26 -8.08 19.15
C LYS A 290 3.79 -8.08 19.13
N LYS A 291 4.40 -9.25 19.38
CA LYS A 291 5.84 -9.49 19.35
C LYS A 291 6.26 -9.75 17.91
N VAL A 292 6.84 -8.74 17.25
CA VAL A 292 7.19 -8.76 15.82
C VAL A 292 8.70 -8.80 15.62
N MET A 293 9.15 -9.55 14.61
CA MET A 293 10.51 -9.46 14.07
C MET A 293 10.50 -9.08 12.59
N VAL A 294 11.44 -8.22 12.18
CA VAL A 294 11.77 -7.91 10.79
C VAL A 294 13.13 -8.51 10.49
N LEU A 295 13.18 -9.39 9.49
CA LEU A 295 14.40 -9.82 8.83
C LEU A 295 14.62 -8.90 7.61
N ASP A 296 15.76 -8.23 7.53
CA ASP A 296 16.14 -7.45 6.34
C ASP A 296 17.63 -7.59 6.04
N PHE A 297 17.95 -8.04 4.84
CA PHE A 297 19.32 -8.27 4.39
C PHE A 297 19.47 -7.90 2.92
N VAL A 298 20.38 -6.97 2.65
CA VAL A 298 20.68 -6.51 1.29
C VAL A 298 21.80 -7.36 0.71
N THR A 299 21.43 -8.39 -0.06
CA THR A 299 22.35 -9.09 -0.96
C THR A 299 22.96 -8.08 -1.93
N PRO A 300 24.29 -7.97 -2.06
CA PRO A 300 24.91 -6.97 -2.93
C PRO A 300 24.50 -7.06 -4.41
N THR A 301 24.73 -5.99 -5.17
CA THR A 301 24.77 -6.04 -6.64
C THR A 301 25.99 -6.83 -7.13
N PRO A 302 26.09 -7.20 -8.43
CA PRO A 302 27.28 -7.87 -8.96
C PRO A 302 28.59 -7.11 -8.72
N LEU A 303 28.52 -5.78 -8.66
CA LEU A 303 29.64 -4.87 -8.40
C LEU A 303 29.92 -4.64 -6.89
N GLY A 304 29.16 -5.29 -6.01
CA GLY A 304 29.34 -5.22 -4.55
C GLY A 304 28.54 -4.13 -3.83
N THR A 305 27.76 -3.31 -4.54
CA THR A 305 26.95 -2.24 -3.95
C THR A 305 25.89 -2.79 -2.99
N ARG A 306 25.76 -2.16 -1.82
CA ARG A 306 24.77 -2.53 -0.78
C ARG A 306 24.45 -1.33 0.11
N TRP A 307 23.28 -1.35 0.74
CA TRP A 307 22.71 -0.22 1.49
C TRP A 307 22.08 -0.64 2.83
N GLY A 308 21.37 0.28 3.49
CA GLY A 308 20.77 0.08 4.81
C GLY A 308 19.26 -0.19 4.82
N LEU A 309 18.74 -0.48 6.02
CA LEU A 309 17.31 -0.72 6.27
C LEU A 309 16.41 0.37 5.65
N GLY A 310 15.35 -0.06 4.95
CA GLY A 310 14.43 0.81 4.20
C GLY A 310 14.01 0.25 2.84
N GLY A 311 14.74 -0.75 2.32
CA GLY A 311 14.49 -1.35 1.01
C GLY A 311 14.69 -0.39 -0.17
N THR A 312 14.15 -0.78 -1.34
CA THR A 312 14.39 -0.14 -2.64
C THR A 312 14.11 1.37 -2.63
N CYS A 313 12.89 1.78 -2.25
CA CYS A 313 12.46 3.18 -2.38
C CYS A 313 13.30 4.18 -1.58
N VAL A 314 13.80 3.78 -0.42
CA VAL A 314 14.61 4.61 0.48
C VAL A 314 16.04 4.77 -0.02
N ASN A 315 16.64 3.70 -0.56
CA ASN A 315 18.08 3.65 -0.81
C ASN A 315 18.45 3.76 -2.30
N VAL A 316 17.64 3.18 -3.18
CA VAL A 316 17.94 2.95 -4.61
C VAL A 316 16.69 3.08 -5.48
N GLY A 317 15.83 4.05 -5.14
CA GLY A 317 14.51 4.20 -5.74
C GLY A 317 13.96 5.60 -5.55
N CYS A 318 12.71 5.72 -5.10
CA CYS A 318 11.96 6.98 -5.07
C CYS A 318 12.73 8.18 -4.50
N ILE A 319 13.42 7.99 -3.36
CA ILE A 319 14.13 9.06 -2.64
C ILE A 319 15.32 9.60 -3.47
N PRO A 320 16.38 8.83 -3.78
CA PRO A 320 17.48 9.35 -4.58
C PRO A 320 17.05 9.74 -6.00
N LYS A 321 16.08 9.03 -6.62
CA LYS A 321 15.53 9.41 -7.93
C LYS A 321 14.92 10.81 -7.92
N LYS A 322 14.03 11.13 -6.97
CA LYS A 322 13.41 12.47 -6.91
C LYS A 322 14.44 13.55 -6.52
N LEU A 323 15.48 13.22 -5.73
CA LEU A 323 16.55 14.15 -5.40
C LEU A 323 17.47 14.46 -6.60
N MET A 324 17.87 13.46 -7.40
CA MET A 324 18.67 13.70 -8.63
C MET A 324 17.83 14.38 -9.73
N HIS A 325 16.55 14.02 -9.86
CA HIS A 325 15.59 14.78 -10.69
C HIS A 325 15.46 16.24 -10.26
N GLN A 326 15.42 16.51 -8.94
CA GLN A 326 15.42 17.89 -8.44
C GLN A 326 16.71 18.66 -8.79
N ALA A 327 17.87 18.00 -8.85
CA ALA A 327 19.12 18.62 -9.31
C ALA A 327 19.05 19.00 -10.80
N ALA A 328 18.51 18.13 -11.66
CA ALA A 328 18.24 18.43 -13.06
C ALA A 328 17.24 19.59 -13.25
N LEU A 329 16.13 19.58 -12.49
CA LEU A 329 15.18 20.70 -12.49
C LEU A 329 15.81 22.02 -12.01
N LEU A 330 16.76 21.98 -11.08
CA LEU A 330 17.50 23.17 -10.63
C LEU A 330 18.48 23.69 -11.69
N GLY A 331 19.19 22.82 -12.40
CA GLY A 331 20.01 23.22 -13.56
C GLY A 331 19.16 23.94 -14.62
N GLN A 332 17.96 23.45 -14.86
CA GLN A 332 17.01 24.03 -15.79
C GLN A 332 16.36 25.32 -15.27
N ALA A 333 16.12 25.46 -13.96
CA ALA A 333 15.63 26.68 -13.31
C ALA A 333 16.70 27.80 -13.20
N LEU A 334 17.99 27.44 -13.14
CA LEU A 334 19.09 28.43 -13.23
C LEU A 334 19.02 29.19 -14.56
N GLN A 335 18.77 28.48 -15.68
CA GLN A 335 18.60 29.11 -16.99
C GLN A 335 17.43 30.11 -17.00
N ASP A 336 16.25 29.72 -16.47
CA ASP A 336 15.07 30.59 -16.36
C ASP A 336 15.36 31.88 -15.61
N SER A 337 16.11 31.77 -14.50
CA SER A 337 16.34 32.88 -13.58
C SER A 337 16.98 34.10 -14.26
N ARG A 338 17.72 33.89 -15.37
CA ARG A 338 18.30 34.96 -16.19
C ARG A 338 17.24 35.87 -16.80
N ASN A 339 16.18 35.30 -17.36
CA ASN A 339 15.07 36.06 -17.95
C ASN A 339 14.17 36.68 -16.87
N TYR A 340 14.18 36.12 -15.66
CA TYR A 340 13.66 36.77 -14.44
C TYR A 340 14.62 37.81 -13.80
N GLY A 341 15.75 38.13 -14.45
CA GLY A 341 16.66 39.22 -14.06
C GLY A 341 17.81 38.86 -13.12
N TRP A 342 18.00 37.58 -12.77
CA TRP A 342 19.14 37.13 -11.97
C TRP A 342 20.44 37.15 -12.80
N LYS A 343 21.56 37.46 -12.15
CA LYS A 343 22.87 37.65 -12.80
C LYS A 343 23.92 36.75 -12.16
N PHE A 344 24.56 35.92 -12.98
CA PHE A 344 25.64 35.00 -12.65
C PHE A 344 26.46 34.70 -13.92
N GLU A 345 27.52 33.93 -13.81
CA GLU A 345 28.42 33.59 -14.93
C GLU A 345 27.74 32.66 -15.96
N ASP A 346 28.15 32.73 -17.23
CA ASP A 346 27.45 32.11 -18.36
C ASP A 346 27.54 30.57 -18.41
N THR A 347 28.43 29.97 -17.63
CA THR A 347 28.51 28.52 -17.43
C THR A 347 28.45 28.22 -15.93
N VAL A 348 27.64 27.24 -15.55
CA VAL A 348 27.58 26.71 -14.19
C VAL A 348 27.76 25.19 -14.29
N GLU A 349 28.84 24.69 -13.71
CA GLU A 349 29.17 23.25 -13.72
C GLU A 349 28.41 22.49 -12.61
N HIS A 350 28.15 21.20 -12.82
CA HIS A 350 27.46 20.33 -11.87
C HIS A 350 28.42 19.29 -11.26
N ASP A 351 28.59 19.34 -9.94
CA ASP A 351 29.39 18.38 -9.18
C ASP A 351 28.57 17.13 -8.79
N TRP A 352 28.85 16.01 -9.47
CA TRP A 352 28.24 14.71 -9.22
C TRP A 352 28.54 14.15 -7.82
N GLU A 353 29.79 14.31 -7.35
CA GLU A 353 30.21 13.77 -6.06
C GLU A 353 29.53 14.54 -4.92
N LYS A 354 29.42 15.87 -5.04
CA LYS A 354 28.70 16.71 -4.09
C LYS A 354 27.21 16.41 -4.04
N MET A 355 26.57 16.20 -5.19
CA MET A 355 25.18 15.75 -5.23
C MET A 355 25.02 14.40 -4.54
N THR A 356 25.87 13.43 -4.87
CA THR A 356 25.79 12.05 -4.36
C THR A 356 26.10 11.97 -2.86
N GLU A 357 27.06 12.76 -2.36
CA GLU A 357 27.32 12.93 -0.93
C GLU A 357 26.08 13.43 -0.18
N ALA A 358 25.42 14.48 -0.69
CA ALA A 358 24.20 15.02 -0.09
C ALA A 358 23.03 14.02 -0.08
N VAL A 359 22.85 13.29 -1.20
CA VAL A 359 21.83 12.22 -1.32
C VAL A 359 22.11 11.08 -0.34
N GLN A 360 23.35 10.57 -0.28
CA GLN A 360 23.71 9.47 0.61
C GLN A 360 23.66 9.86 2.09
N ASN A 361 24.00 11.11 2.44
CA ASN A 361 23.78 11.64 3.79
C ASN A 361 22.31 11.63 4.20
N HIS A 362 21.39 11.99 3.28
CA HIS A 362 19.96 11.91 3.54
C HIS A 362 19.49 10.45 3.71
N ILE A 363 19.91 9.53 2.83
CA ILE A 363 19.60 8.10 2.92
C ILE A 363 20.08 7.49 4.24
N GLY A 364 21.31 7.81 4.66
CA GLY A 364 21.87 7.37 5.94
C GLY A 364 21.04 7.83 7.15
N SER A 365 20.50 9.05 7.11
CA SER A 365 19.58 9.57 8.13
C SER A 365 18.26 8.79 8.17
N LEU A 366 17.69 8.43 7.00
CA LEU A 366 16.50 7.59 6.90
C LEU A 366 16.75 6.17 7.42
N ASN A 367 17.87 5.54 7.04
CA ASN A 367 18.21 4.19 7.53
C ASN A 367 18.34 4.18 9.07
N TRP A 368 18.90 5.24 9.66
CA TRP A 368 18.97 5.40 11.11
C TRP A 368 17.58 5.59 11.72
N GLY A 369 16.76 6.49 11.16
CA GLY A 369 15.39 6.75 11.61
C GLY A 369 14.50 5.50 11.60
N TYR A 370 14.60 4.66 10.56
CA TYR A 370 13.86 3.38 10.52
C TYR A 370 14.30 2.41 11.61
N ARG A 371 15.62 2.27 11.87
CA ARG A 371 16.13 1.42 12.97
C ARG A 371 15.68 1.92 14.34
N VAL A 372 15.67 3.24 14.55
CA VAL A 372 15.17 3.86 15.78
C VAL A 372 13.67 3.59 15.96
N ALA A 373 12.85 3.84 14.94
CA ALA A 373 11.41 3.66 14.99
C ALA A 373 10.95 2.20 15.19
N LEU A 374 11.73 1.21 14.72
CA LEU A 374 11.49 -0.20 15.06
C LEU A 374 11.78 -0.48 16.55
N ARG A 375 12.94 -0.02 17.04
CA ARG A 375 13.39 -0.23 18.43
C ARG A 375 12.45 0.43 19.45
N GLU A 376 11.97 1.64 19.19
CA GLU A 376 11.00 2.34 20.04
C GLU A 376 9.67 1.58 20.16
N LYS A 377 9.27 0.89 19.09
CA LYS A 377 8.09 0.03 19.02
C LYS A 377 8.36 -1.40 19.50
N LYS A 378 9.55 -1.69 20.02
CA LYS A 378 10.00 -3.02 20.49
C LYS A 378 9.94 -4.11 19.40
N VAL A 379 9.98 -3.73 18.12
CA VAL A 379 10.15 -4.67 17.01
C VAL A 379 11.60 -5.13 17.00
N VAL A 380 11.82 -6.43 16.94
CA VAL A 380 13.17 -6.99 16.75
C VAL A 380 13.58 -6.77 15.30
N TYR A 381 14.74 -6.16 15.08
CA TYR A 381 15.37 -6.08 13.76
C TYR A 381 16.61 -6.95 13.73
N GLU A 382 16.63 -7.96 12.86
CA GLU A 382 17.77 -8.83 12.60
C GLU A 382 18.28 -8.57 11.17
N ASN A 383 19.58 -8.26 11.03
CA ASN A 383 20.22 -8.07 9.73
C ASN A 383 20.68 -9.43 9.18
N ALA A 384 19.71 -10.24 8.77
CA ALA A 384 19.88 -11.61 8.32
C ALA A 384 18.90 -11.96 7.21
N TYR A 385 19.37 -12.79 6.27
CA TYR A 385 18.57 -13.30 5.17
C TYR A 385 17.62 -14.39 5.69
N GLY A 386 16.33 -14.28 5.36
CA GLY A 386 15.29 -15.18 5.83
C GLY A 386 14.92 -16.25 4.80
N GLU A 387 15.01 -17.51 5.19
CA GLU A 387 14.72 -18.70 4.37
C GLU A 387 13.77 -19.63 5.16
N PHE A 388 12.58 -19.91 4.63
CA PHE A 388 11.67 -20.89 5.22
C PHE A 388 12.31 -22.29 5.19
N ILE A 389 12.11 -23.06 6.26
CA ILE A 389 12.63 -24.45 6.38
C ILE A 389 11.55 -25.48 6.69
N GLY A 390 10.29 -25.04 6.82
CA GLY A 390 9.14 -25.87 7.14
C GLY A 390 8.02 -25.07 7.83
N PRO A 391 6.90 -25.73 8.18
CA PRO A 391 5.75 -25.05 8.75
C PRO A 391 6.09 -24.24 10.01
N HIS A 392 5.66 -22.99 10.03
CA HIS A 392 5.89 -22.01 11.10
C HIS A 392 7.38 -21.74 11.46
N GLN A 393 8.35 -22.19 10.68
CA GLN A 393 9.79 -22.05 10.97
C GLN A 393 10.56 -21.35 9.84
N ILE A 394 11.46 -20.44 10.25
CA ILE A 394 12.36 -19.73 9.37
C ILE A 394 13.78 -19.77 9.90
N LYS A 395 14.73 -19.89 8.98
CA LYS A 395 16.15 -19.78 9.23
C LYS A 395 16.60 -18.36 8.86
N ALA A 396 17.31 -17.71 9.77
CA ALA A 396 17.89 -16.39 9.58
C ALA A 396 19.41 -16.52 9.53
N THR A 397 20.01 -16.22 8.37
CA THR A 397 21.46 -16.32 8.15
C THR A 397 22.06 -14.92 8.02
N ASN A 398 22.93 -14.55 8.96
CA ASN A 398 23.49 -13.18 9.03
C ASN A 398 24.74 -12.99 8.16
N ASN A 399 25.26 -11.76 8.13
CA ASN A 399 26.43 -11.38 7.32
C ASN A 399 27.76 -12.11 7.65
N LYS A 400 27.80 -12.97 8.66
CA LYS A 400 28.93 -13.87 8.97
C LYS A 400 28.66 -15.33 8.63
N GLY A 401 27.56 -15.62 7.92
CA GLY A 401 27.11 -16.99 7.67
C GLY A 401 26.59 -17.71 8.91
N LYS A 402 26.40 -17.02 10.04
CA LYS A 402 25.82 -17.63 11.24
C LYS A 402 24.31 -17.75 11.06
N GLU A 403 23.83 -18.97 11.07
CA GLU A 403 22.41 -19.31 11.00
C GLU A 403 21.78 -19.34 12.39
N LYS A 404 20.48 -19.02 12.46
CA LYS A 404 19.63 -19.23 13.64
C LYS A 404 18.19 -19.50 13.19
N ILE A 405 17.55 -20.50 13.79
CA ILE A 405 16.14 -20.81 13.55
C ILE A 405 15.26 -19.96 14.47
N TYR A 406 14.13 -19.51 13.95
CA TYR A 406 13.08 -18.77 14.63
C TYR A 406 11.70 -19.32 14.23
N SER A 407 10.72 -19.21 15.13
CA SER A 407 9.35 -19.68 14.92
C SER A 407 8.32 -18.55 15.02
N ALA A 408 7.22 -18.61 14.27
CA ALA A 408 6.15 -17.60 14.37
C ALA A 408 4.74 -18.10 14.07
N GLU A 409 3.75 -17.47 14.70
CA GLU A 409 2.33 -17.75 14.46
C GLU A 409 1.93 -17.38 13.02
N ARG A 410 2.38 -16.23 12.52
CA ARG A 410 2.16 -15.77 11.14
C ARG A 410 3.44 -15.25 10.49
N PHE A 411 3.46 -15.28 9.16
CA PHE A 411 4.55 -14.76 8.33
C PHE A 411 4.04 -13.77 7.29
N LEU A 412 4.87 -12.78 6.97
CA LEU A 412 4.62 -11.77 5.96
C LEU A 412 5.83 -11.65 5.02
N ILE A 413 5.65 -12.01 3.76
CA ILE A 413 6.65 -11.87 2.71
C ILE A 413 6.55 -10.44 2.15
N ALA A 414 7.64 -9.69 2.20
CA ALA A 414 7.74 -8.29 1.77
C ALA A 414 9.12 -8.01 1.12
N THR A 415 9.68 -9.02 0.44
CA THR A 415 11.06 -9.06 -0.05
C THR A 415 11.35 -8.16 -1.25
N GLY A 416 10.32 -7.68 -1.95
CA GLY A 416 10.43 -6.76 -3.09
C GLY A 416 11.08 -7.40 -4.32
N GLU A 417 11.69 -6.55 -5.17
CA GLU A 417 12.33 -6.96 -6.42
C GLU A 417 13.75 -6.39 -6.58
N ARG A 418 14.57 -7.00 -7.44
CA ARG A 418 15.91 -6.54 -7.85
C ARG A 418 16.01 -6.34 -9.37
N PRO A 419 16.91 -5.49 -9.89
CA PRO A 419 17.09 -5.27 -11.33
C PRO A 419 17.40 -6.54 -12.10
N ARG A 420 16.81 -6.67 -13.28
CA ARG A 420 17.09 -7.76 -14.22
C ARG A 420 18.33 -7.44 -15.06
N TYR A 421 19.15 -8.45 -15.31
CA TYR A 421 20.29 -8.42 -16.25
C TYR A 421 19.91 -9.14 -17.56
N LEU A 422 20.58 -8.84 -18.67
CA LEU A 422 20.26 -9.34 -20.00
C LEU A 422 20.62 -10.83 -20.22
N GLY A 423 21.63 -11.33 -19.51
CA GLY A 423 22.22 -12.65 -19.75
C GLY A 423 23.23 -12.68 -20.91
N ILE A 424 23.85 -11.55 -21.22
CA ILE A 424 24.85 -11.41 -22.30
C ILE A 424 26.27 -11.25 -21.72
N PRO A 425 27.35 -11.56 -22.48
CA PRO A 425 28.71 -11.38 -22.00
C PRO A 425 29.01 -9.91 -21.63
N GLY A 426 29.55 -9.70 -20.43
CA GLY A 426 29.94 -8.38 -19.90
C GLY A 426 28.84 -7.64 -19.13
N ASP A 427 27.63 -8.18 -19.03
CA ASP A 427 26.49 -7.44 -18.48
C ASP A 427 26.48 -7.29 -16.96
N LYS A 428 27.15 -8.19 -16.22
CA LYS A 428 27.32 -8.10 -14.76
C LYS A 428 28.70 -7.62 -14.37
N GLU A 429 29.65 -7.78 -15.27
CA GLU A 429 31.05 -7.43 -15.10
C GLU A 429 31.29 -5.93 -15.34
N TYR A 430 30.56 -5.32 -16.28
CA TYR A 430 30.81 -3.94 -16.72
C TYR A 430 29.61 -2.99 -16.66
N CYS A 431 28.37 -3.50 -16.63
CA CYS A 431 27.17 -2.64 -16.57
C CYS A 431 26.68 -2.41 -15.14
N ILE A 432 26.18 -1.20 -14.88
CA ILE A 432 25.53 -0.83 -13.62
C ILE A 432 24.01 -1.02 -13.71
N SER A 433 23.35 -1.03 -12.56
CA SER A 433 21.90 -0.98 -12.46
C SER A 433 21.44 0.27 -11.70
N SER A 434 20.12 0.47 -11.58
CA SER A 434 19.55 1.50 -10.68
C SER A 434 19.92 1.27 -9.22
N ASP A 435 20.28 0.04 -8.82
CA ASP A 435 20.74 -0.27 -7.48
C ASP A 435 22.19 0.21 -7.21
N ASP A 436 22.92 0.63 -8.25
CA ASP A 436 24.31 1.10 -8.18
C ASP A 436 24.43 2.61 -8.41
N LEU A 437 23.69 3.14 -9.40
CA LEU A 437 23.76 4.51 -9.91
C LEU A 437 23.70 5.57 -8.81
N PHE A 438 22.77 5.42 -7.85
CA PHE A 438 22.51 6.42 -6.80
C PHE A 438 23.62 6.52 -5.75
N SER A 439 24.64 5.67 -5.82
CA SER A 439 25.81 5.62 -4.94
C SER A 439 27.13 5.59 -5.73
N LEU A 440 27.12 5.91 -7.02
CA LEU A 440 28.30 5.84 -7.88
C LEU A 440 29.34 6.89 -7.44
N PRO A 441 30.58 6.51 -7.09
CA PRO A 441 31.55 7.42 -6.49
C PRO A 441 32.33 8.28 -7.52
N TYR A 442 31.83 8.36 -8.75
CA TYR A 442 32.38 9.14 -9.86
C TYR A 442 31.25 9.51 -10.82
N CYS A 443 31.44 10.58 -11.59
CA CYS A 443 30.47 11.00 -12.62
C CYS A 443 30.31 9.90 -13.70
N PRO A 444 29.08 9.47 -14.06
CA PRO A 444 28.84 8.44 -15.07
C PRO A 444 29.46 8.74 -16.46
N GLY A 445 29.68 10.01 -16.80
CA GLY A 445 30.14 10.43 -18.12
C GLY A 445 29.11 10.09 -19.21
N LYS A 446 29.60 9.81 -20.42
CA LYS A 446 28.76 9.42 -21.55
C LYS A 446 28.04 8.10 -21.26
N THR A 447 26.71 8.11 -21.16
CA THR A 447 25.93 7.02 -20.58
C THR A 447 24.95 6.40 -21.60
N LEU A 448 24.98 5.06 -21.73
CA LEU A 448 23.93 4.30 -22.39
C LEU A 448 22.93 3.78 -21.35
N VAL A 449 21.65 4.13 -21.49
CA VAL A 449 20.56 3.54 -20.70
C VAL A 449 19.84 2.50 -21.55
N VAL A 450 19.86 1.23 -21.12
CA VAL A 450 19.22 0.12 -21.82
C VAL A 450 17.86 -0.17 -21.17
N GLY A 451 16.79 0.06 -21.92
CA GLY A 451 15.41 -0.12 -21.45
C GLY A 451 14.53 1.09 -21.76
N ALA A 452 13.24 0.93 -21.47
CA ALA A 452 12.21 1.95 -21.70
C ALA A 452 11.11 1.91 -20.60
N SER A 453 11.50 1.45 -19.42
CA SER A 453 10.69 1.52 -18.19
C SER A 453 10.67 2.96 -17.66
N TYR A 454 9.83 3.26 -16.67
CA TYR A 454 9.88 4.56 -15.98
C TYR A 454 11.29 4.81 -15.41
N VAL A 455 11.89 3.82 -14.75
CA VAL A 455 13.28 3.90 -14.24
C VAL A 455 14.28 4.26 -15.34
N ALA A 456 14.13 3.71 -16.55
CA ALA A 456 15.02 4.03 -17.67
C ALA A 456 14.91 5.51 -18.08
N LEU A 457 13.69 6.02 -18.28
CA LEU A 457 13.47 7.38 -18.76
C LEU A 457 13.71 8.44 -17.68
N GLU A 458 13.39 8.14 -16.43
CA GLU A 458 13.71 9.00 -15.28
C GLU A 458 15.22 9.17 -15.11
N CYS A 459 15.99 8.06 -15.12
CA CYS A 459 17.44 8.11 -15.02
C CYS A 459 18.07 8.80 -16.24
N ALA A 460 17.65 8.46 -17.46
CA ALA A 460 18.14 9.14 -18.66
C ALA A 460 17.86 10.65 -18.63
N GLY A 461 16.66 11.03 -18.16
CA GLY A 461 16.23 12.40 -18.02
C GLY A 461 17.06 13.22 -17.05
N PHE A 462 17.25 12.75 -15.81
CA PHE A 462 18.06 13.52 -14.86
C PHE A 462 19.55 13.53 -15.21
N LEU A 463 20.09 12.46 -15.82
CA LEU A 463 21.48 12.42 -16.27
C LEU A 463 21.75 13.43 -17.40
N ALA A 464 20.83 13.59 -18.35
CA ALA A 464 20.92 14.64 -19.37
C ALA A 464 20.71 16.05 -18.76
N GLY A 465 19.77 16.20 -17.83
CA GLY A 465 19.47 17.47 -17.17
C GLY A 465 20.56 17.99 -16.22
N ILE A 466 21.53 17.15 -15.82
CA ILE A 466 22.78 17.58 -15.16
C ILE A 466 23.97 17.71 -16.13
N GLY A 467 23.73 17.64 -17.45
CA GLY A 467 24.70 17.95 -18.50
C GLY A 467 25.45 16.78 -19.13
N LEU A 468 25.03 15.52 -18.93
CA LEU A 468 25.72 14.35 -19.50
C LEU A 468 25.23 13.98 -20.91
N ASP A 469 26.13 13.43 -21.73
CA ASP A 469 25.74 12.79 -22.99
C ASP A 469 25.01 11.46 -22.70
N VAL A 470 23.71 11.41 -23.00
CA VAL A 470 22.85 10.24 -22.74
C VAL A 470 22.24 9.69 -24.03
N THR A 471 22.38 8.38 -24.20
CA THR A 471 21.63 7.60 -25.21
C THR A 471 20.70 6.60 -24.50
N VAL A 472 19.46 6.45 -24.96
CA VAL A 472 18.50 5.43 -24.50
C VAL A 472 18.30 4.37 -25.60
N MET A 473 18.47 3.09 -25.28
CA MET A 473 18.24 1.98 -26.20
C MET A 473 16.92 1.25 -25.89
N VAL A 474 15.99 1.32 -26.83
CA VAL A 474 14.58 0.91 -26.69
C VAL A 474 14.28 -0.33 -27.51
N ARG A 475 13.98 -1.46 -26.85
CA ARG A 475 13.62 -2.72 -27.53
C ARG A 475 12.37 -2.62 -28.42
N SER A 476 11.37 -1.82 -28.05
CA SER A 476 10.09 -1.77 -28.77
C SER A 476 9.37 -0.42 -28.64
N ILE A 477 8.76 -0.17 -27.47
CA ILE A 477 7.94 1.02 -27.17
C ILE A 477 8.35 1.63 -25.83
N LEU A 478 7.97 2.89 -25.60
CA LEU A 478 8.19 3.60 -24.33
C LEU A 478 7.09 3.27 -23.32
N LEU A 479 7.45 3.18 -22.03
CA LEU A 479 6.54 3.05 -20.89
C LEU A 479 5.42 2.00 -21.11
N ARG A 480 5.77 0.80 -21.56
CA ARG A 480 4.81 -0.30 -21.80
C ARG A 480 3.89 -0.52 -20.58
N GLY A 481 2.59 -0.32 -20.78
CA GLY A 481 1.56 -0.42 -19.74
C GLY A 481 0.97 0.93 -19.32
N PHE A 482 1.64 2.04 -19.66
CA PHE A 482 1.09 3.39 -19.62
C PHE A 482 0.53 3.77 -21.00
N ASP A 483 -0.38 4.75 -20.98
CA ASP A 483 -0.94 5.42 -22.15
C ASP A 483 0.13 5.82 -23.19
N GLN A 484 0.01 5.30 -24.42
CA GLN A 484 1.06 5.47 -25.42
C GLN A 484 1.09 6.87 -26.08
N ASP A 485 0.00 7.63 -26.05
CA ASP A 485 -0.01 9.05 -26.48
C ASP A 485 0.85 9.89 -25.50
N MET A 486 0.66 9.66 -24.20
CA MET A 486 1.49 10.28 -23.16
C MET A 486 2.96 9.80 -23.24
N ALA A 487 3.20 8.50 -23.41
CA ALA A 487 4.56 7.94 -23.48
C ALA A 487 5.37 8.48 -24.68
N ASN A 488 4.72 8.71 -25.83
CA ASN A 488 5.37 9.29 -27.00
C ASN A 488 5.67 10.78 -26.83
N LYS A 489 4.78 11.55 -26.19
CA LYS A 489 5.04 12.97 -25.85
C LYS A 489 6.23 13.14 -24.91
N ILE A 490 6.37 12.26 -23.91
CA ILE A 490 7.56 12.21 -23.02
C ILE A 490 8.83 11.93 -23.82
N GLY A 491 8.79 10.93 -24.70
CA GLY A 491 9.93 10.58 -25.57
C GLY A 491 10.35 11.74 -26.47
N ALA A 492 9.40 12.42 -27.11
CA ALA A 492 9.65 13.58 -27.96
C ALA A 492 10.31 14.73 -27.18
N HIS A 493 9.76 15.10 -26.01
CA HIS A 493 10.36 16.15 -25.16
C HIS A 493 11.80 15.80 -24.75
N MET A 494 12.07 14.53 -24.39
CA MET A 494 13.43 14.09 -24.04
C MET A 494 14.39 14.16 -25.24
N GLU A 495 13.92 13.82 -26.43
CA GLU A 495 14.69 13.83 -27.68
C GLU A 495 15.00 15.28 -28.13
N GLU A 496 14.03 16.19 -28.01
CA GLU A 496 14.21 17.63 -28.22
C GLU A 496 15.18 18.26 -27.21
N HIS A 497 15.23 17.75 -25.98
CA HIS A 497 16.15 18.18 -24.92
C HIS A 497 17.45 17.33 -24.88
N GLY A 498 17.84 16.72 -26.00
CA GLY A 498 19.18 16.16 -26.22
C GLY A 498 19.39 14.69 -25.84
N VAL A 499 18.37 13.98 -25.32
CA VAL A 499 18.46 12.53 -25.05
C VAL A 499 18.32 11.76 -26.36
N LYS A 500 19.38 11.09 -26.80
CA LYS A 500 19.37 10.35 -28.08
C LYS A 500 18.64 9.01 -27.92
N PHE A 501 17.74 8.65 -28.84
CA PHE A 501 17.06 7.35 -28.81
C PHE A 501 17.54 6.40 -29.92
N ILE A 502 18.06 5.24 -29.52
CA ILE A 502 18.27 4.10 -30.43
C ILE A 502 17.05 3.17 -30.28
N ARG A 503 16.16 3.19 -31.28
CA ARG A 503 14.87 2.49 -31.25
C ARG A 503 14.95 1.14 -31.99
N GLN A 504 14.25 0.14 -31.47
CA GLN A 504 14.20 -1.26 -31.96
C GLN A 504 15.52 -2.05 -31.89
N PHE A 505 16.45 -1.72 -30.98
CA PHE A 505 17.68 -2.49 -30.73
C PHE A 505 17.74 -3.16 -29.34
N VAL A 506 18.57 -4.20 -29.20
CA VAL A 506 18.93 -4.85 -27.93
C VAL A 506 20.45 -5.13 -27.90
N PRO A 507 21.17 -4.86 -26.80
CA PRO A 507 22.57 -5.23 -26.66
C PRO A 507 22.77 -6.75 -26.70
N ILE A 508 23.83 -7.19 -27.36
CA ILE A 508 24.24 -8.60 -27.47
C ILE A 508 25.62 -8.87 -26.85
N LYS A 509 26.43 -7.83 -26.62
CA LYS A 509 27.73 -7.91 -25.93
C LYS A 509 28.10 -6.56 -25.32
N VAL A 510 28.78 -6.57 -24.17
CA VAL A 510 29.50 -5.42 -23.62
C VAL A 510 30.95 -5.81 -23.36
N GLU A 511 31.89 -4.94 -23.72
CA GLU A 511 33.33 -5.18 -23.57
C GLU A 511 34.00 -3.95 -22.94
N GLN A 512 34.96 -4.19 -22.04
CA GLN A 512 35.82 -3.13 -21.54
C GLN A 512 36.93 -2.84 -22.56
N ILE A 513 37.00 -1.59 -23.02
CA ILE A 513 38.13 -1.05 -23.80
C ILE A 513 39.21 -0.58 -22.83
N GLU A 514 38.79 0.11 -21.77
CA GLU A 514 39.66 0.80 -20.82
C GLU A 514 39.03 0.77 -19.42
N ALA A 515 39.79 0.38 -18.41
CA ALA A 515 39.36 0.39 -17.02
C ALA A 515 39.55 1.79 -16.40
N GLY A 516 38.58 2.28 -15.63
CA GLY A 516 38.64 3.61 -15.02
C GLY A 516 37.39 3.97 -14.21
N THR A 517 37.34 5.20 -13.72
CA THR A 517 36.25 5.76 -12.91
C THR A 517 35.79 7.12 -13.49
N PRO A 518 35.00 7.14 -14.58
CA PRO A 518 34.52 5.98 -15.35
C PRO A 518 35.56 5.43 -16.34
N GLY A 519 35.34 4.21 -16.83
CA GLY A 519 36.16 3.59 -17.88
C GLY A 519 35.65 3.92 -19.29
N ARG A 520 35.99 3.06 -20.26
CA ARG A 520 35.39 3.03 -21.60
C ARG A 520 34.93 1.62 -21.95
N LEU A 521 33.67 1.52 -22.39
CA LEU A 521 32.97 0.29 -22.71
C LEU A 521 32.49 0.32 -24.15
N ARG A 522 32.73 -0.75 -24.92
CA ARG A 522 32.11 -1.00 -26.21
C ARG A 522 30.81 -1.76 -26.01
N VAL A 523 29.72 -1.27 -26.58
CA VAL A 523 28.43 -1.97 -26.62
C VAL A 523 28.15 -2.39 -28.05
N VAL A 524 27.92 -3.68 -28.26
CA VAL A 524 27.44 -4.23 -29.54
C VAL A 524 25.96 -4.56 -29.39
N ALA A 525 25.12 -4.06 -30.28
CA ALA A 525 23.67 -4.25 -30.24
C ALA A 525 23.11 -4.67 -31.60
N LYS A 526 22.13 -5.58 -31.58
CA LYS A 526 21.44 -6.07 -32.77
C LYS A 526 20.03 -5.49 -32.85
N SER A 527 19.57 -5.23 -34.07
CA SER A 527 18.18 -4.89 -34.35
C SER A 527 17.21 -6.02 -33.93
N THR A 528 15.97 -5.64 -33.62
CA THR A 528 14.88 -6.56 -33.28
C THR A 528 13.98 -6.90 -34.47
N ASN A 529 14.16 -6.24 -35.61
CA ASN A 529 13.37 -6.45 -36.83
C ASN A 529 14.23 -6.74 -38.08
N SER A 530 15.56 -6.77 -37.96
CA SER A 530 16.50 -7.05 -39.05
C SER A 530 17.79 -7.72 -38.52
N GLU A 531 18.69 -8.10 -39.43
CA GLU A 531 20.05 -8.56 -39.09
C GLU A 531 21.04 -7.42 -38.80
N GLU A 532 20.60 -6.16 -38.85
CA GLU A 532 21.46 -5.00 -38.59
C GLU A 532 22.09 -5.05 -37.19
N THR A 533 23.38 -4.73 -37.13
CA THR A 533 24.16 -4.68 -35.89
C THR A 533 24.93 -3.36 -35.85
N ILE A 534 24.92 -2.71 -34.69
CA ILE A 534 25.59 -1.44 -34.43
C ILE A 534 26.56 -1.58 -33.25
N GLU A 535 27.58 -0.73 -33.23
CA GLU A 535 28.50 -0.58 -32.10
C GLU A 535 28.50 0.86 -31.58
N GLY A 536 28.81 1.05 -30.29
CA GLY A 536 29.02 2.38 -29.72
C GLY A 536 29.85 2.35 -28.44
N GLU A 537 30.71 3.36 -28.28
CA GLU A 537 31.50 3.57 -27.05
C GLU A 537 30.76 4.44 -26.04
N TYR A 538 30.79 4.03 -24.76
CA TYR A 538 30.19 4.72 -23.63
C TYR A 538 31.12 4.62 -22.40
N ASN A 539 31.01 5.56 -21.47
CA ASN A 539 31.68 5.51 -20.18
C ASN A 539 30.93 4.59 -19.20
N THR A 540 29.60 4.68 -19.20
CA THR A 540 28.71 3.92 -18.32
C THR A 540 27.59 3.25 -19.11
N VAL A 541 27.22 2.02 -18.76
CA VAL A 541 26.04 1.32 -19.30
C VAL A 541 25.10 0.98 -18.15
N LEU A 542 23.90 1.55 -18.16
CA LEU A 542 22.85 1.39 -17.15
C LEU A 542 21.76 0.43 -17.64
N LEU A 543 21.56 -0.69 -16.96
CA LEU A 543 20.49 -1.64 -17.27
C LEU A 543 19.21 -1.31 -16.47
N ALA A 544 18.15 -0.92 -17.19
CA ALA A 544 16.84 -0.55 -16.65
C ALA A 544 15.69 -1.34 -17.33
N ILE A 545 15.98 -2.60 -17.65
CA ILE A 545 15.15 -3.51 -18.47
C ILE A 545 14.01 -4.21 -17.73
N GLY A 546 13.74 -3.82 -16.48
CA GLY A 546 12.77 -4.44 -15.57
C GLY A 546 13.42 -4.94 -14.28
N ARG A 547 12.61 -5.53 -13.41
CA ARG A 547 13.01 -6.13 -12.13
C ARG A 547 12.43 -7.54 -12.02
N ASP A 548 12.99 -8.34 -11.11
CA ASP A 548 12.59 -9.72 -10.80
C ASP A 548 12.29 -9.86 -9.30
N ALA A 549 11.19 -10.54 -8.97
CA ALA A 549 10.70 -10.70 -7.59
C ALA A 549 11.60 -11.61 -6.74
N CYS A 550 11.88 -11.20 -5.50
CA CYS A 550 12.70 -11.92 -4.54
C CYS A 550 11.91 -13.02 -3.81
N THR A 551 11.38 -13.96 -4.59
CA THR A 551 10.53 -15.09 -4.14
C THR A 551 11.23 -16.44 -4.31
N ARG A 552 12.32 -16.49 -5.09
CA ARG A 552 13.21 -17.65 -5.20
C ARG A 552 14.28 -17.60 -4.11
N LYS A 553 14.74 -18.77 -3.64
CA LYS A 553 15.75 -18.95 -2.58
C LYS A 553 15.34 -18.46 -1.17
N ILE A 554 14.04 -18.29 -0.92
CA ILE A 554 13.50 -18.03 0.44
C ILE A 554 12.69 -19.21 1.00
N GLY A 555 12.77 -20.40 0.39
CA GLY A 555 12.18 -21.63 0.91
C GLY A 555 10.67 -21.79 0.74
N LEU A 556 10.02 -21.08 -0.20
CA LEU A 556 8.56 -21.13 -0.40
C LEU A 556 8.05 -22.56 -0.68
N GLU A 557 8.87 -23.36 -1.35
CA GLU A 557 8.70 -24.77 -1.62
C GLU A 557 8.62 -25.64 -0.34
N THR A 558 9.28 -25.25 0.75
CA THR A 558 9.27 -25.97 2.04
C THR A 558 7.96 -25.78 2.83
N VAL A 559 7.22 -24.71 2.52
CA VAL A 559 5.95 -24.35 3.17
C VAL A 559 4.74 -24.44 2.24
N GLY A 560 4.95 -24.77 0.95
CA GLY A 560 3.88 -24.97 -0.03
C GLY A 560 3.24 -23.67 -0.55
N VAL A 561 3.94 -22.54 -0.47
CA VAL A 561 3.46 -21.27 -1.06
C VAL A 561 3.62 -21.32 -2.58
N LYS A 562 2.50 -21.16 -3.29
CA LYS A 562 2.45 -21.08 -4.76
C LYS A 562 2.91 -19.71 -5.23
N ILE A 563 3.58 -19.70 -6.38
CA ILE A 563 3.93 -18.50 -7.15
C ILE A 563 3.62 -18.73 -8.63
N ASN A 564 3.47 -17.66 -9.40
CA ASN A 564 3.45 -17.77 -10.85
C ASN A 564 4.89 -18.03 -11.34
N GLU A 565 5.15 -19.25 -11.81
CA GLU A 565 6.48 -19.69 -12.23
C GLU A 565 7.13 -18.81 -13.32
N LYS A 566 6.32 -18.19 -14.19
CA LYS A 566 6.77 -17.33 -15.30
C LYS A 566 7.21 -15.94 -14.85
N THR A 567 6.60 -15.39 -13.79
CA THR A 567 6.84 -14.01 -13.32
C THR A 567 7.56 -13.95 -11.98
N GLY A 568 7.59 -15.06 -11.23
CA GLY A 568 8.04 -15.13 -9.84
C GLY A 568 7.07 -14.50 -8.84
N LYS A 569 5.98 -13.85 -9.27
CA LYS A 569 5.05 -13.13 -8.39
C LYS A 569 4.20 -14.09 -7.55
N ILE A 570 3.79 -13.65 -6.36
CA ILE A 570 2.92 -14.42 -5.45
C ILE A 570 1.45 -14.05 -5.71
N PRO A 571 0.57 -14.99 -6.10
CA PRO A 571 -0.87 -14.78 -6.11
C PRO A 571 -1.42 -14.76 -4.67
N VAL A 572 -2.30 -13.81 -4.38
CA VAL A 572 -2.94 -13.63 -3.07
C VAL A 572 -4.43 -13.30 -3.20
N THR A 573 -5.17 -13.48 -2.12
CA THR A 573 -6.53 -12.93 -1.97
C THR A 573 -6.50 -11.40 -1.82
N ASP A 574 -7.66 -10.74 -1.90
CA ASP A 574 -7.82 -9.31 -1.56
C ASP A 574 -7.73 -9.01 -0.05
N GLU A 575 -7.23 -9.96 0.73
CA GLU A 575 -6.78 -9.77 2.11
C GLU A 575 -5.27 -10.05 2.25
N GLU A 576 -4.54 -10.02 1.12
CA GLU A 576 -3.10 -10.20 1.00
C GLU A 576 -2.59 -11.58 1.50
N GLN A 577 -3.48 -12.57 1.60
CA GLN A 577 -3.18 -13.93 2.07
C GLN A 577 -2.78 -14.84 0.90
N THR A 578 -1.75 -15.67 1.09
CA THR A 578 -1.36 -16.70 0.12
C THR A 578 -2.28 -17.93 0.20
N ASN A 579 -1.99 -18.98 -0.58
CA ASN A 579 -2.66 -20.27 -0.43
C ASN A 579 -2.30 -21.02 0.89
N VAL A 580 -1.38 -20.51 1.69
CA VAL A 580 -1.00 -21.05 3.00
C VAL A 580 -1.57 -20.10 4.07
N PRO A 581 -2.57 -20.50 4.88
CA PRO A 581 -3.39 -19.55 5.65
C PRO A 581 -2.66 -18.65 6.65
N TYR A 582 -1.49 -19.05 7.16
CA TYR A 582 -0.67 -18.25 8.08
C TYR A 582 0.41 -17.42 7.39
N ILE A 583 0.52 -17.47 6.06
CA ILE A 583 1.50 -16.74 5.26
C ILE A 583 0.80 -15.73 4.35
N TYR A 584 1.22 -14.48 4.47
CA TYR A 584 0.73 -13.32 3.72
C TYR A 584 1.86 -12.74 2.87
N ALA A 585 1.52 -11.97 1.83
CA ALA A 585 2.51 -11.30 0.97
C ALA A 585 2.05 -9.88 0.62
N ILE A 586 2.96 -8.91 0.54
CA ILE A 586 2.63 -7.50 0.23
C ILE A 586 3.66 -6.81 -0.67
N GLY A 587 3.19 -5.77 -1.36
CA GLY A 587 4.02 -4.91 -2.20
C GLY A 587 4.45 -5.59 -3.50
N ASP A 588 5.62 -5.22 -3.98
CA ASP A 588 6.08 -5.44 -5.35
C ASP A 588 6.13 -6.92 -5.80
N ILE A 589 6.13 -7.88 -4.86
CA ILE A 589 6.10 -9.33 -5.16
C ILE A 589 4.72 -9.86 -5.54
N LEU A 590 3.65 -9.07 -5.42
CA LEU A 590 2.27 -9.54 -5.66
C LEU A 590 1.93 -9.63 -7.15
N GLU A 591 1.17 -10.66 -7.51
CA GLU A 591 0.62 -10.81 -8.86
C GLU A 591 -0.57 -9.87 -9.09
N GLY A 592 -0.57 -9.16 -10.23
CA GLY A 592 -1.70 -8.32 -10.67
C GLY A 592 -1.97 -7.07 -9.81
N LYS A 593 -1.04 -6.70 -8.92
CA LYS A 593 -1.06 -5.46 -8.13
C LYS A 593 0.09 -4.53 -8.57
N LEU A 594 0.17 -3.32 -8.01
CA LEU A 594 1.10 -2.27 -8.46
C LEU A 594 2.36 -2.16 -7.58
N GLU A 595 3.54 -2.13 -8.20
CA GLU A 595 4.86 -2.02 -7.56
C GLU A 595 5.17 -0.58 -7.08
N LEU A 596 4.34 -0.08 -6.15
CA LEU A 596 4.36 1.29 -5.66
C LEU A 596 4.48 1.35 -4.14
N THR A 597 5.39 2.20 -3.63
CA THR A 597 5.62 2.33 -2.18
C THR A 597 4.38 2.76 -1.37
N PRO A 598 3.52 3.70 -1.81
CA PRO A 598 2.27 3.99 -1.13
C PRO A 598 1.34 2.78 -1.01
N VAL A 599 1.24 1.97 -2.07
CA VAL A 599 0.43 0.73 -2.10
C VAL A 599 1.00 -0.30 -1.12
N ALA A 600 2.32 -0.54 -1.14
CA ALA A 600 2.98 -1.46 -0.20
C ALA A 600 2.79 -1.02 1.27
N ILE A 601 2.88 0.28 1.56
CA ILE A 601 2.64 0.85 2.89
C ILE A 601 1.19 0.66 3.33
N GLN A 602 0.22 0.91 2.43
CA GLN A 602 -1.20 0.83 2.74
C GLN A 602 -1.64 -0.62 2.97
N ALA A 603 -1.25 -1.55 2.09
CA ALA A 603 -1.49 -2.98 2.26
C ALA A 603 -0.90 -3.49 3.59
N GLY A 604 0.36 -3.17 3.88
CA GLY A 604 1.02 -3.58 5.13
C GLY A 604 0.34 -3.04 6.40
N ARG A 605 -0.16 -1.79 6.39
CA ARG A 605 -0.93 -1.23 7.51
C ARG A 605 -2.27 -1.94 7.68
N LEU A 606 -3.06 -2.04 6.61
CA LEU A 606 -4.42 -2.59 6.66
C LEU A 606 -4.40 -4.07 7.03
N LEU A 607 -3.47 -4.86 6.49
CA LEU A 607 -3.25 -6.25 6.89
C LEU A 607 -2.99 -6.38 8.40
N ALA A 608 -2.08 -5.58 8.96
CA ALA A 608 -1.79 -5.61 10.39
C ALA A 608 -3.01 -5.23 11.25
N GLN A 609 -3.89 -4.34 10.76
CA GLN A 609 -5.14 -3.97 11.42
C GLN A 609 -6.22 -5.06 11.31
N ARG A 610 -6.31 -5.79 10.19
CA ARG A 610 -7.20 -6.96 10.07
C ARG A 610 -6.78 -8.07 11.03
N LEU A 611 -5.50 -8.41 11.03
CA LEU A 611 -4.94 -9.49 11.86
C LEU A 611 -5.04 -9.23 13.37
N TYR A 612 -4.82 -7.98 13.82
CA TYR A 612 -4.57 -7.71 15.25
C TYR A 612 -5.44 -6.61 15.87
N ALA A 613 -6.32 -5.97 15.10
CA ALA A 613 -7.21 -4.90 15.59
C ALA A 613 -8.70 -5.10 15.24
N GLY A 614 -9.07 -6.23 14.64
CA GLY A 614 -10.46 -6.52 14.27
C GLY A 614 -11.00 -5.66 13.13
N SER A 615 -10.12 -5.05 12.33
CA SER A 615 -10.52 -4.32 11.13
C SER A 615 -11.02 -5.28 10.05
N THR A 616 -11.95 -4.82 9.22
CA THR A 616 -12.41 -5.50 7.99
C THR A 616 -11.94 -4.80 6.72
N VAL A 617 -11.16 -3.72 6.84
CA VAL A 617 -10.76 -2.87 5.72
C VAL A 617 -9.68 -3.55 4.86
N LYS A 618 -9.96 -3.66 3.56
CA LYS A 618 -9.08 -4.23 2.53
C LYS A 618 -8.25 -3.14 1.86
N CYS A 619 -7.12 -3.50 1.26
CA CYS A 619 -6.39 -2.54 0.44
C CYS A 619 -7.13 -2.36 -0.90
N ASP A 620 -7.42 -1.11 -1.24
CA ASP A 620 -8.00 -0.76 -2.54
C ASP A 620 -6.85 -0.56 -3.55
N TYR A 621 -6.96 -1.22 -4.70
CA TYR A 621 -5.96 -1.24 -5.77
C TYR A 621 -6.45 -0.60 -7.08
N GLU A 622 -7.72 -0.19 -7.16
CA GLU A 622 -8.24 0.53 -8.33
C GLU A 622 -7.87 2.02 -8.25
N ASN A 623 -7.84 2.71 -9.40
CA ASN A 623 -7.62 4.17 -9.49
C ASN A 623 -6.48 4.69 -8.57
N VAL A 624 -5.37 3.95 -8.52
CA VAL A 624 -4.15 4.36 -7.80
C VAL A 624 -3.39 5.35 -8.70
N PRO A 625 -3.03 6.55 -8.20
CA PRO A 625 -2.25 7.51 -8.98
C PRO A 625 -0.79 7.07 -9.13
N THR A 626 -0.20 7.47 -10.25
CA THR A 626 1.23 7.29 -10.57
C THR A 626 1.82 8.59 -11.08
N THR A 627 3.14 8.73 -10.95
CA THR A 627 3.89 9.82 -11.57
C THR A 627 5.25 9.32 -12.04
N VAL A 628 5.57 9.56 -13.31
CA VAL A 628 6.88 9.34 -13.92
C VAL A 628 7.63 10.67 -13.90
N PHE A 629 8.76 10.69 -13.21
CA PHE A 629 9.59 11.88 -12.97
C PHE A 629 10.66 12.02 -14.07
N THR A 630 10.20 12.10 -15.31
CA THR A 630 10.98 12.54 -16.48
C THR A 630 11.16 14.06 -16.46
N PRO A 631 12.04 14.65 -17.31
CA PRO A 631 12.35 16.09 -17.27
C PRO A 631 11.11 16.99 -17.37
N LEU A 632 10.13 16.55 -18.17
CA LEU A 632 8.73 16.92 -17.98
C LEU A 632 8.01 15.76 -17.28
N GLU A 633 7.38 16.04 -16.13
CA GLU A 633 6.75 15.01 -15.30
C GLU A 633 5.43 14.54 -15.90
N TYR A 634 5.12 13.25 -15.82
CA TYR A 634 3.85 12.67 -16.28
C TYR A 634 3.09 12.03 -15.12
N GLY A 635 1.94 12.61 -14.77
CA GLY A 635 1.02 12.12 -13.76
C GLY A 635 -0.20 11.44 -14.39
N ALA A 636 -0.61 10.29 -13.85
CA ALA A 636 -1.75 9.52 -14.35
C ALA A 636 -2.55 8.83 -13.23
N CYS A 637 -3.85 8.70 -13.41
CA CYS A 637 -4.74 7.97 -12.51
C CYS A 637 -5.91 7.34 -13.28
N GLY A 638 -6.23 6.07 -12.99
CA GLY A 638 -7.27 5.31 -13.70
C GLY A 638 -6.74 4.55 -14.92
N LEU A 639 -7.61 4.37 -15.92
CA LEU A 639 -7.28 3.70 -17.18
C LEU A 639 -6.55 4.64 -18.15
N SER A 640 -5.74 4.07 -19.03
CA SER A 640 -5.27 4.77 -20.22
C SER A 640 -6.34 4.80 -21.32
N GLU A 641 -6.18 5.67 -22.32
CA GLU A 641 -7.14 5.83 -23.42
C GLU A 641 -7.39 4.52 -24.18
N GLU A 642 -6.33 3.81 -24.55
CA GLU A 642 -6.45 2.52 -25.24
C GLU A 642 -7.08 1.42 -24.37
N LYS A 643 -6.93 1.49 -23.04
CA LYS A 643 -7.59 0.57 -22.10
C LYS A 643 -9.03 0.94 -21.77
N ALA A 644 -9.41 2.21 -21.85
CA ALA A 644 -10.80 2.61 -21.77
C ALA A 644 -11.56 2.13 -23.02
N VAL A 645 -10.99 2.32 -24.22
CA VAL A 645 -11.56 1.83 -25.49
C VAL A 645 -11.68 0.31 -25.49
N GLU A 646 -10.63 -0.42 -25.09
CA GLU A 646 -10.66 -1.90 -24.97
C GLU A 646 -11.75 -2.40 -24.00
N LYS A 647 -12.01 -1.67 -22.92
CA LYS A 647 -12.96 -2.07 -21.86
C LYS A 647 -14.41 -1.66 -22.14
N PHE A 648 -14.64 -0.54 -22.81
CA PHE A 648 -15.96 0.08 -22.93
C PHE A 648 -16.48 0.23 -24.38
N GLY A 649 -15.63 0.10 -25.40
CA GLY A 649 -15.97 0.40 -26.80
C GLY A 649 -15.68 1.86 -27.17
N GLU A 650 -15.15 2.08 -28.38
CA GLU A 650 -14.73 3.39 -28.89
C GLU A 650 -15.88 4.40 -28.97
N GLU A 651 -17.09 3.92 -29.28
CA GLU A 651 -18.29 4.74 -29.35
C GLU A 651 -18.73 5.24 -27.96
N ASN A 652 -18.35 4.53 -26.90
CA ASN A 652 -18.73 4.83 -25.51
C ASN A 652 -17.66 5.64 -24.74
N VAL A 653 -16.51 5.91 -25.35
CA VAL A 653 -15.43 6.72 -24.76
C VAL A 653 -15.37 8.08 -25.43
N GLU A 654 -15.32 9.15 -24.63
CA GLU A 654 -15.06 10.51 -25.08
C GLU A 654 -13.79 11.02 -24.39
N VAL A 655 -12.91 11.72 -25.12
CA VAL A 655 -11.61 12.16 -24.60
C VAL A 655 -11.51 13.67 -24.73
N TYR A 656 -11.61 14.37 -23.61
CA TYR A 656 -11.44 15.82 -23.52
C TYR A 656 -9.97 16.13 -23.26
N HIS A 657 -9.40 17.09 -24.00
CA HIS A 657 -7.96 17.36 -23.96
C HIS A 657 -7.58 18.78 -24.40
N SER A 658 -6.41 19.24 -23.97
CA SER A 658 -5.84 20.54 -24.34
C SER A 658 -4.31 20.54 -24.13
N PHE A 659 -3.56 21.26 -24.95
CA PHE A 659 -2.23 21.70 -24.56
C PHE A 659 -2.34 22.90 -23.60
N PHE A 660 -1.30 23.17 -22.81
CA PHE A 660 -1.21 24.37 -21.98
C PHE A 660 0.24 24.84 -21.86
N TRP A 661 0.40 26.09 -21.42
CA TRP A 661 1.70 26.71 -21.16
C TRP A 661 1.75 27.21 -19.71
N PRO A 662 2.64 26.71 -18.85
CA PRO A 662 2.81 27.22 -17.49
C PRO A 662 3.16 28.72 -17.52
N LEU A 663 2.56 29.54 -16.64
CA LEU A 663 2.84 30.98 -16.60
C LEU A 663 4.33 31.25 -16.32
N GLU A 664 4.95 30.38 -15.51
CA GLU A 664 6.37 30.39 -15.17
C GLU A 664 7.31 30.12 -16.38
N TRP A 665 6.76 29.63 -17.50
CA TRP A 665 7.53 29.33 -18.73
C TRP A 665 7.47 30.45 -19.76
N THR A 666 6.55 31.42 -19.60
CA THR A 666 6.35 32.55 -20.52
C THR A 666 7.56 33.49 -20.57
N ILE A 667 8.03 33.97 -19.41
CA ILE A 667 9.18 34.87 -19.30
C ILE A 667 10.49 34.21 -19.74
N PRO A 668 10.78 32.94 -19.38
CA PRO A 668 11.88 32.19 -19.97
C PRO A 668 11.78 32.00 -21.50
N SER A 669 10.61 32.18 -22.10
CA SER A 669 10.32 31.81 -23.49
C SER A 669 10.56 30.32 -23.78
N ARG A 670 10.18 29.47 -22.81
CA ARG A 670 10.19 28.00 -22.97
C ARG A 670 9.15 27.54 -23.98
N ASP A 671 9.32 26.32 -24.49
CA ASP A 671 8.39 25.71 -25.45
C ASP A 671 6.91 25.81 -25.02
N ASN A 672 6.12 26.51 -25.82
CA ASN A 672 4.67 26.46 -25.78
C ASN A 672 4.18 25.12 -26.39
N ASN A 673 2.96 24.69 -26.06
CA ASN A 673 2.29 23.50 -26.58
C ASN A 673 3.05 22.17 -26.34
N ARG A 674 3.75 22.06 -25.19
CA ARG A 674 4.38 20.80 -24.72
C ARG A 674 3.67 20.19 -23.53
N CYS A 675 3.24 21.01 -22.56
CA CYS A 675 2.44 20.52 -21.44
C CYS A 675 1.04 20.19 -21.96
N TYR A 676 0.48 19.07 -21.53
CA TYR A 676 -0.73 18.47 -22.12
C TYR A 676 -1.58 17.79 -21.06
N ALA A 677 -2.87 18.08 -21.10
CA ALA A 677 -3.89 17.56 -20.19
C ALA A 677 -4.91 16.76 -20.99
N LYS A 678 -5.29 15.56 -20.50
CA LYS A 678 -6.47 14.85 -20.98
C LYS A 678 -7.20 14.08 -19.88
N ILE A 679 -8.51 13.95 -20.07
CA ILE A 679 -9.39 13.07 -19.30
C ILE A 679 -10.14 12.14 -20.24
N VAL A 680 -10.35 10.91 -19.79
CA VAL A 680 -11.00 9.85 -20.54
C VAL A 680 -12.32 9.55 -19.84
N CYS A 681 -13.44 9.79 -20.53
CA CYS A 681 -14.79 9.76 -19.97
C CYS A 681 -15.62 8.60 -20.55
N ASN A 682 -16.36 7.89 -19.70
CA ASN A 682 -17.30 6.86 -20.11
C ASN A 682 -18.71 7.46 -20.30
N LEU A 683 -19.14 7.57 -21.55
CA LEU A 683 -20.45 8.12 -21.94
C LEU A 683 -21.63 7.30 -21.41
N LYS A 684 -21.45 5.99 -21.17
CA LYS A 684 -22.50 5.11 -20.63
C LYS A 684 -22.70 5.23 -19.12
N ASP A 685 -21.78 5.87 -18.41
CA ASP A 685 -21.90 6.18 -16.98
C ASP A 685 -21.75 7.68 -16.73
N ASN A 686 -22.66 8.49 -17.30
CA ASN A 686 -22.81 9.91 -16.95
C ASN A 686 -21.51 10.72 -17.12
N GLU A 687 -20.70 10.37 -18.11
CA GLU A 687 -19.34 10.92 -18.34
C GLU A 687 -18.39 10.74 -17.16
N ARG A 688 -18.44 9.58 -16.48
CA ARG A 688 -17.48 9.20 -15.44
C ARG A 688 -16.06 9.32 -15.97
N VAL A 689 -15.22 10.07 -15.25
CA VAL A 689 -13.77 10.15 -15.54
C VAL A 689 -13.15 8.81 -15.14
N VAL A 690 -12.88 7.97 -16.14
CA VAL A 690 -12.27 6.65 -15.98
C VAL A 690 -10.74 6.67 -16.17
N GLY A 691 -10.21 7.76 -16.74
CA GLY A 691 -8.77 8.02 -16.87
C GLY A 691 -8.45 9.51 -16.76
N PHE A 692 -7.34 9.84 -16.12
CA PHE A 692 -6.81 11.19 -15.92
C PHE A 692 -5.33 11.19 -16.26
N HIS A 693 -4.86 12.15 -17.08
CA HIS A 693 -3.47 12.25 -17.52
C HIS A 693 -3.01 13.71 -17.61
N VAL A 694 -1.85 14.02 -17.02
CA VAL A 694 -1.19 15.33 -17.13
C VAL A 694 0.30 15.15 -17.44
N LEU A 695 0.80 15.82 -18.47
CA LEU A 695 2.21 15.99 -18.77
C LEU A 695 2.54 17.46 -18.51
N GLY A 696 3.39 17.76 -17.53
CA GLY A 696 3.64 19.12 -17.08
C GLY A 696 4.55 19.21 -15.84
N PRO A 697 4.96 20.42 -15.43
CA PRO A 697 5.68 20.60 -14.16
C PRO A 697 4.78 20.23 -12.96
N ASN A 698 5.37 19.66 -11.91
CA ASN A 698 4.69 19.26 -10.66
C ASN A 698 3.52 18.27 -10.86
N ALA A 699 3.58 17.42 -11.89
CA ALA A 699 2.47 16.54 -12.29
C ALA A 699 1.96 15.64 -11.16
N GLY A 700 2.84 15.21 -10.25
CA GLY A 700 2.44 14.40 -9.09
C GLY A 700 1.55 15.14 -8.10
N GLU A 701 1.83 16.42 -7.85
CA GLU A 701 1.04 17.28 -6.96
C GLU A 701 -0.35 17.55 -7.57
N VAL A 702 -0.39 17.76 -8.90
CA VAL A 702 -1.64 17.92 -9.67
C VAL A 702 -2.50 16.65 -9.60
N THR A 703 -1.94 15.48 -9.97
CA THR A 703 -2.69 14.22 -10.01
C THR A 703 -3.22 13.77 -8.65
N GLN A 704 -2.51 14.06 -7.55
CA GLN A 704 -2.85 13.54 -6.23
C GLN A 704 -4.23 13.98 -5.73
N GLY A 705 -4.68 15.20 -6.07
CA GLY A 705 -6.02 15.69 -5.76
C GLY A 705 -7.11 14.98 -6.58
N PHE A 706 -6.92 14.88 -7.89
CA PHE A 706 -7.88 14.24 -8.79
C PHE A 706 -8.08 12.75 -8.51
N ALA A 707 -7.05 12.05 -8.02
CA ALA A 707 -7.19 10.65 -7.59
C ALA A 707 -8.25 10.45 -6.50
N ALA A 708 -8.37 11.39 -5.56
CA ALA A 708 -9.43 11.36 -4.54
C ALA A 708 -10.81 11.63 -5.17
N ALA A 709 -10.90 12.55 -6.13
CA ALA A 709 -12.14 12.81 -6.86
C ALA A 709 -12.59 11.59 -7.71
N LEU A 710 -11.65 10.88 -8.37
CA LEU A 710 -11.93 9.62 -9.07
C LEU A 710 -12.44 8.54 -8.10
N LYS A 711 -11.97 8.50 -6.85
CA LYS A 711 -12.52 7.62 -5.79
C LYS A 711 -13.91 8.04 -5.30
N CYS A 712 -14.27 9.32 -5.42
CA CYS A 712 -15.64 9.79 -5.24
C CYS A 712 -16.52 9.61 -6.49
N GLY A 713 -15.97 9.10 -7.60
CA GLY A 713 -16.69 8.88 -8.85
C GLY A 713 -16.87 10.16 -9.68
N LEU A 714 -15.85 11.00 -9.79
CA LEU A 714 -15.86 12.23 -10.61
C LEU A 714 -16.48 12.02 -12.00
N THR A 715 -17.40 12.89 -12.40
CA THR A 715 -17.89 13.01 -13.79
C THR A 715 -17.41 14.30 -14.45
N LYS A 716 -17.48 14.36 -15.79
CA LYS A 716 -17.17 15.57 -16.57
C LYS A 716 -17.93 16.80 -16.06
N THR A 717 -19.24 16.68 -15.83
CA THR A 717 -20.09 17.76 -15.32
C THR A 717 -19.66 18.26 -13.93
N GLN A 718 -19.19 17.37 -13.05
CA GLN A 718 -18.67 17.75 -11.73
C GLN A 718 -17.34 18.50 -11.85
N LEU A 719 -16.46 18.06 -12.74
CA LEU A 719 -15.20 18.72 -13.03
C LEU A 719 -15.42 20.12 -13.59
N ASP A 720 -16.31 20.28 -14.56
CA ASP A 720 -16.67 21.57 -15.16
C ASP A 720 -17.38 22.53 -14.19
N SER A 721 -18.04 21.98 -13.15
CA SER A 721 -18.63 22.78 -12.06
C SER A 721 -17.61 23.23 -11.01
N THR A 722 -16.38 22.72 -11.06
CA THR A 722 -15.30 23.10 -10.14
C THR A 722 -14.60 24.35 -10.66
N ILE A 723 -14.58 25.42 -9.86
CA ILE A 723 -13.89 26.65 -10.25
C ILE A 723 -12.36 26.47 -10.11
N GLY A 724 -11.62 26.80 -11.17
CA GLY A 724 -10.16 26.80 -11.17
C GLY A 724 -9.52 27.82 -10.22
N ILE A 725 -8.27 27.55 -9.83
CA ILE A 725 -7.43 28.50 -9.08
C ILE A 725 -6.46 29.12 -10.09
N HIS A 726 -6.48 30.44 -10.24
CA HIS A 726 -5.68 31.12 -11.26
C HIS A 726 -4.51 31.91 -10.66
N PRO A 727 -3.30 31.93 -11.25
CA PRO A 727 -2.83 31.09 -12.36
C PRO A 727 -2.14 29.81 -11.85
N VAL A 728 -2.63 28.61 -12.19
CA VAL A 728 -1.95 27.33 -11.88
C VAL A 728 -2.15 26.28 -12.98
N CYS A 729 -1.12 25.47 -13.25
CA CYS A 729 -1.16 24.41 -14.28
C CYS A 729 -2.34 23.42 -14.15
N ALA A 730 -2.89 23.23 -12.95
CA ALA A 730 -4.02 22.33 -12.70
C ALA A 730 -5.39 22.88 -13.16
N GLU A 731 -5.54 24.19 -13.38
CA GLU A 731 -6.84 24.79 -13.69
C GLU A 731 -7.38 24.38 -15.06
N VAL A 732 -6.49 24.03 -16.00
CA VAL A 732 -6.83 23.55 -17.36
C VAL A 732 -7.85 22.42 -17.35
N PHE A 733 -7.83 21.56 -16.31
CA PHE A 733 -8.77 20.46 -16.16
C PHE A 733 -10.22 20.89 -15.95
N THR A 734 -10.46 22.08 -15.38
CA THR A 734 -11.80 22.63 -15.15
C THR A 734 -12.45 23.24 -16.40
N THR A 735 -11.69 23.38 -17.49
CA THR A 735 -12.13 24.06 -18.72
C THR A 735 -11.90 23.24 -19.99
N LEU A 736 -11.69 21.92 -19.90
CA LEU A 736 -11.49 21.05 -21.07
C LEU A 736 -12.79 20.91 -21.89
N SER A 737 -12.89 21.64 -22.99
CA SER A 737 -14.08 21.69 -23.87
C SER A 737 -13.91 20.93 -25.20
N VAL A 738 -12.70 20.85 -25.74
CA VAL A 738 -12.39 20.17 -27.01
C VAL A 738 -12.26 18.67 -26.78
N THR A 739 -12.84 17.86 -27.68
CA THR A 739 -12.68 16.40 -27.67
C THR A 739 -11.94 15.89 -28.90
N LYS A 740 -11.22 14.76 -28.76
CA LYS A 740 -10.57 14.07 -29.89
C LYS A 740 -11.55 13.74 -31.02
N ARG A 741 -12.79 13.37 -30.68
CA ARG A 741 -13.84 13.01 -31.65
C ARG A 741 -14.36 14.21 -32.46
N SER A 742 -14.29 15.43 -31.89
CA SER A 742 -14.71 16.65 -32.58
C SER A 742 -13.72 17.11 -33.67
N GLY A 743 -12.45 16.68 -33.60
CA GLY A 743 -11.38 17.15 -34.49
C GLY A 743 -11.00 18.62 -34.33
N GLY A 744 -11.43 19.28 -33.24
CA GLY A 744 -11.07 20.66 -32.95
C GLY A 744 -9.57 20.85 -32.63
N ASP A 745 -9.06 22.06 -32.87
CA ASP A 745 -7.70 22.41 -32.48
C ASP A 745 -7.56 22.50 -30.95
N ILE A 746 -6.39 22.12 -30.45
CA ILE A 746 -6.01 22.07 -29.04
C ILE A 746 -4.74 22.87 -28.74
N LEU A 747 -4.12 23.49 -29.75
CA LEU A 747 -2.98 24.38 -29.58
C LEU A 747 -3.42 25.69 -28.92
N GLN A 748 -2.72 26.10 -27.86
CA GLN A 748 -2.88 27.43 -27.30
C GLN A 748 -1.96 28.42 -28.00
N ALA A 749 -2.56 29.45 -28.62
CA ALA A 749 -1.84 30.53 -29.28
C ALA A 749 -1.12 31.48 -28.29
N GLY A 750 -1.57 31.49 -27.04
CA GLY A 750 -1.13 32.38 -25.96
C GLY A 750 -2.26 32.56 -24.94
N CYS A 751 -2.08 33.53 -24.03
CA CYS A 751 -3.16 34.08 -23.21
C CYS A 751 -3.79 35.30 -23.91
#